data_AF-A0A117P187-F1
#
_entry.id   AF-A0A117P187-F1
#
_cell.length_a   1.000
_cell.length_b   1.000
_cell.length_c   1.000
_cell.angle_alpha   90.00
_cell.angle_beta   90.00
_cell.angle_gamma   90.00
#
_symmetry.space_group_name_H-M   'P 1'
#
loop_
_entity.id
_entity.type
_entity.pdbx_description
1 polymer ?
#
loop_
_entity_poly.entity_id
_entity_poly.type
_entity_poly.pdbx_seq_one_letter_code
_entity_poly.pdbx_strand_id
1 'polypeptide(L)'
;MPRTARTRWRVGLTTTALLTAAALVPAPAHAEDVTDYTITVDPAAKGAKIDDTMYGVFFEDINRAADGGLYAELVQNRSFEYSTADNGSYTPLTSWTVGGTAQVVNDAGRLNERNRNYLSLGAGSSVTNTGYNTGIRVEEGKRYDFSVWARAEAGTTLTVGLKDAAGTLATARQVAVKGGWAKYKATFTATRTSNRGRLTVASSGAAALDMVSLFPRETYKNQPNGLRKDLAEKIAALKPGFVRFPGGCLVNTGSMEDYSEASGWQRKRSYQWKDTIGPVEERATNANFWGYNQSYGLGYYEYFRFSEDIGAMPLPVVPALVTGCGQNKATDDEALLKRHIQDTLDLIEFANGPATSKWGKVRAEMGHPKPFHLTHIGVGNEENLPKEFFARFEQFRAAIKAKYPDITVISNSGPDDAGTTFDTAWQLNREGKVDMVDEHYYNSPNWFLQNNDRYDSYDRNGPKVFLGEYASQGNAWKNGLAEAAFMTGLERNADVVKLASYAPLLANEDYVQWRPDMIWFNNRASWNSANYEVQKLFMNNVGDQVVPSKATTTPNVSGPITGAVGLSTWATSAAYDDVKVTSADGSTLLGDDFSGDASKWKHVGGGSWSIQDGQYVQTDAAAENTMVTAGDPAWHDYDLHVKATKKSGKEGFLVAFGVKDTGNYYWWNLGGWNNTQSAIEQAVDGGKGTLMTKPGSIETGRAYDIDIKVRGRQVTLYLDGKEWGSFKDDKPAEPFRQVVTKDAQTGDLIVKVVNAQSTEARTAVDLGGAKVASTARVTTLAADQDAVNTETDTPVSPVSSTFRGVADKFTYTFPANSVTFLRIKQR
;
A
#
# COMPACT_ATOMS: atom_id res chain seq x y z
N MET A 1 34.35 68.85 -43.58
CA MET A 1 35.20 68.92 -44.80
C MET A 1 34.96 67.65 -45.62
N PRO A 2 34.93 67.73 -46.96
CA PRO A 2 33.70 67.64 -47.76
C PRO A 2 33.76 66.45 -48.76
N ARG A 3 32.73 66.00 -49.49
CA ARG A 3 32.02 66.60 -50.65
C ARG A 3 31.01 65.53 -51.14
N THR A 4 29.70 65.80 -51.21
CA THR A 4 28.93 66.16 -52.43
C THR A 4 29.29 65.43 -53.73
N ALA A 5 28.33 64.69 -54.30
CA ALA A 5 27.90 64.85 -55.69
C ALA A 5 26.56 64.14 -55.97
N ARG A 6 25.53 64.94 -56.28
CA ARG A 6 24.34 64.54 -57.04
C ARG A 6 24.64 64.84 -58.51
N THR A 7 24.29 63.93 -59.43
CA THR A 7 23.88 64.33 -60.79
C THR A 7 22.80 63.38 -61.30
N ARG A 8 21.93 63.95 -62.11
CA ARG A 8 20.56 63.59 -62.46
C ARG A 8 20.49 63.58 -64.00
N TRP A 9 19.49 62.87 -64.55
CA TRP A 9 18.89 63.00 -65.92
C TRP A 9 19.56 62.18 -67.03
N ARG A 10 18.87 61.63 -68.05
CA ARG A 10 17.43 61.43 -68.37
C ARG A 10 17.37 60.44 -69.56
N VAL A 11 16.31 59.62 -69.57
CA VAL A 11 15.42 59.25 -70.69
C VAL A 11 16.02 58.63 -71.97
N GLY A 12 15.61 57.39 -72.22
CA GLY A 12 15.45 56.81 -73.56
C GLY A 12 14.32 55.78 -73.52
N LEU A 13 13.18 56.11 -74.13
CA LEU A 13 11.98 55.29 -74.25
C LEU A 13 12.22 54.06 -75.12
N THR A 14 11.76 52.89 -74.68
CA THR A 14 11.23 51.85 -75.57
C THR A 14 9.99 51.22 -74.94
N THR A 15 8.86 51.47 -75.61
CA THR A 15 7.56 50.82 -75.48
C THR A 15 7.66 49.31 -75.64
N THR A 16 7.11 48.55 -74.67
CA THR A 16 6.69 47.16 -74.92
C THR A 16 5.43 46.81 -74.14
N ALA A 17 4.55 46.13 -74.86
CA ALA A 17 3.20 45.69 -74.59
C ALA A 17 2.89 45.08 -73.20
N LEU A 18 1.63 45.26 -72.80
CA LEU A 18 0.94 44.54 -71.75
C LEU A 18 1.05 43.01 -71.93
N LEU A 19 1.44 42.33 -70.86
CA LEU A 19 1.01 40.97 -70.53
C LEU A 19 0.73 40.93 -69.03
N THR A 20 -0.56 40.80 -68.70
CA THR A 20 -1.08 40.55 -67.35
C THR A 20 -0.57 39.21 -66.84
N ALA A 21 0.42 39.23 -65.95
CA ALA A 21 0.76 38.10 -65.11
C ALA A 21 0.21 38.38 -63.69
N ALA A 22 -0.82 37.64 -63.31
CA ALA A 22 -1.29 37.58 -61.93
C ALA A 22 -0.19 36.95 -61.07
N ALA A 23 0.55 37.77 -60.33
CA ALA A 23 1.45 37.28 -59.28
C ALA A 23 0.60 36.79 -58.11
N LEU A 24 0.30 35.49 -58.09
CA LEU A 24 -0.07 34.76 -56.88
C LEU A 24 1.11 34.87 -55.91
N VAL A 25 1.02 35.79 -54.95
CA VAL A 25 1.87 35.75 -53.76
C VAL A 25 1.43 34.52 -52.97
N PRO A 26 2.30 33.52 -52.73
CA PRO A 26 1.95 32.44 -51.82
C PRO A 26 1.75 33.06 -50.44
N ALA A 27 0.58 32.87 -49.84
CA ALA A 27 0.42 33.09 -48.42
C ALA A 27 1.51 32.28 -47.69
N PRO A 28 2.12 32.78 -46.60
CA PRO A 28 2.99 31.93 -45.79
C PRO A 28 2.14 30.74 -45.36
N ALA A 29 2.52 29.54 -45.82
CA ALA A 29 1.99 28.32 -45.29
C ALA A 29 2.34 28.33 -43.80
N HIS A 30 1.34 28.59 -42.94
CA HIS A 30 1.42 28.19 -41.56
C HIS A 30 1.67 26.68 -41.60
N ALA A 31 2.89 26.25 -41.29
CA ALA A 31 3.12 24.86 -40.97
C ALA A 31 2.12 24.53 -39.87
N GLU A 32 1.20 23.60 -40.12
CA GLU A 32 0.36 23.07 -39.06
C GLU A 32 1.29 22.64 -37.93
N ASP A 33 1.02 23.17 -36.73
CA ASP A 33 1.74 22.82 -35.54
C ASP A 33 1.59 21.32 -35.30
N VAL A 34 2.59 20.53 -35.70
CA VAL A 34 2.57 19.07 -35.53
C VAL A 34 2.42 18.76 -34.05
N THR A 35 1.27 18.19 -33.68
CA THR A 35 0.98 17.69 -32.33
C THR A 35 1.23 16.19 -32.26
N ASP A 36 1.84 15.73 -31.19
CA ASP A 36 2.13 14.33 -30.92
C ASP A 36 0.86 13.56 -30.55
N TYR A 37 -0.07 14.23 -29.85
CA TYR A 37 -1.33 13.63 -29.39
C TYR A 37 -2.54 14.54 -29.66
N THR A 38 -3.73 13.94 -29.67
CA THR A 38 -5.00 14.67 -29.60
C THR A 38 -5.82 14.15 -28.44
N ILE A 39 -6.45 15.04 -27.68
CA ILE A 39 -7.50 14.75 -26.69
C ILE A 39 -8.81 15.36 -27.21
N THR A 40 -9.84 14.54 -27.37
CA THR A 40 -11.20 14.98 -27.73
C THR A 40 -12.15 14.68 -26.59
N VAL A 41 -12.91 15.69 -26.18
CA VAL A 41 -13.90 15.63 -25.09
C VAL A 41 -15.30 15.71 -25.68
N ASP A 42 -16.22 14.88 -25.17
CA ASP A 42 -17.64 14.96 -25.46
C ASP A 42 -18.38 15.50 -24.23
N PRO A 43 -18.55 16.84 -24.11
CA PRO A 43 -19.21 17.46 -22.97
C PRO A 43 -20.73 17.23 -22.95
N ALA A 44 -21.31 16.72 -24.04
CA ALA A 44 -22.75 16.45 -24.14
C ALA A 44 -23.09 15.02 -23.69
N ALA A 45 -22.15 14.09 -23.80
CA ALA A 45 -22.33 12.73 -23.32
C ALA A 45 -22.37 12.66 -21.78
N LYS A 46 -23.28 11.81 -21.27
CA LYS A 46 -23.39 11.52 -19.84
C LYS A 46 -22.43 10.38 -19.49
N GLY A 47 -21.26 10.71 -18.93
CA GLY A 47 -20.38 9.71 -18.34
C GLY A 47 -20.82 9.29 -16.94
N ALA A 48 -20.08 8.33 -16.38
CA ALA A 48 -20.33 7.77 -15.05
C ALA A 48 -20.35 8.86 -13.96
N LYS A 49 -21.26 8.71 -12.99
CA LYS A 49 -21.20 9.48 -11.75
C LYS A 49 -20.01 8.99 -10.92
N ILE A 50 -19.23 9.92 -10.39
CA ILE A 50 -18.16 9.63 -9.44
C ILE A 50 -18.69 9.93 -8.04
N ASP A 51 -18.56 8.96 -7.14
CA ASP A 51 -19.01 9.12 -5.77
C ASP A 51 -17.89 9.76 -4.92
N ASP A 52 -18.24 10.59 -3.94
CA ASP A 52 -17.28 11.25 -3.03
C ASP A 52 -16.42 10.21 -2.26
N THR A 53 -16.92 8.98 -2.15
CA THR A 53 -16.22 7.85 -1.55
C THR A 53 -15.22 7.17 -2.48
N MET A 54 -15.08 7.59 -3.74
CA MET A 54 -14.25 6.86 -4.71
C MET A 54 -12.82 6.63 -4.21
N TYR A 55 -12.21 7.62 -3.58
CA TYR A 55 -10.87 7.49 -3.04
C TYR A 55 -10.87 7.62 -1.52
N GLY A 56 -10.20 6.68 -0.86
CA GLY A 56 -10.06 6.65 0.59
C GLY A 56 -8.67 6.20 1.02
N VAL A 57 -8.55 5.86 2.30
CA VAL A 57 -7.32 5.32 2.87
C VAL A 57 -7.55 3.95 3.48
N PHE A 58 -6.57 3.08 3.30
CA PHE A 58 -6.45 1.81 4.00
C PHE A 58 -5.61 1.99 5.26
N PHE A 59 -6.04 1.42 6.38
CA PHE A 59 -5.28 1.44 7.63
C PHE A 59 -5.20 0.04 8.24
N GLU A 60 -3.98 -0.44 8.38
CA GLU A 60 -3.62 -1.56 9.26
C GLU A 60 -2.42 -1.17 10.13
N ASP A 61 -2.29 -1.82 11.29
CA ASP A 61 -1.10 -1.67 12.14
C ASP A 61 0.06 -2.52 11.60
N ILE A 62 0.68 -2.04 10.52
CA ILE A 62 1.94 -2.51 9.92
C ILE A 62 2.98 -1.40 10.02
N ASN A 63 4.28 -1.68 10.03
CA ASN A 63 5.34 -0.65 10.00
C ASN A 63 5.25 0.37 11.15
N ARG A 64 4.73 -0.03 12.32
CA ARG A 64 4.37 0.85 13.46
C ARG A 64 3.29 1.88 13.14
N ALA A 65 2.38 1.60 12.21
CA ALA A 65 1.34 2.53 11.79
C ALA A 65 0.39 2.94 12.92
N ALA A 66 0.05 2.05 13.86
CA ALA A 66 -0.71 2.41 15.06
C ALA A 66 0.22 2.65 16.26
N ASP A 67 0.69 1.57 16.92
CA ASP A 67 1.53 1.66 18.12
C ASP A 67 2.96 2.13 17.78
N GLY A 68 3.27 3.36 18.17
CA GLY A 68 4.51 4.06 17.80
C GLY A 68 4.36 4.98 16.58
N GLY A 69 3.16 5.04 15.98
CA GLY A 69 2.83 5.86 14.82
C GLY A 69 1.62 6.76 15.06
N LEU A 70 0.49 6.44 14.42
CA LEU A 70 -0.73 7.26 14.47
C LEU A 70 -1.32 7.33 15.89
N TYR A 71 -1.16 6.30 16.72
CA TYR A 71 -1.55 6.38 18.13
C TYR A 71 -0.52 7.18 18.93
N ALA A 72 -0.94 8.21 19.66
CA ALA A 72 -0.01 9.19 20.27
C ALA A 72 0.67 8.73 21.58
N GLU A 73 0.50 7.48 22.01
CA GLU A 73 1.18 6.95 23.19
C GLU A 73 2.70 6.94 22.97
N LEU A 74 3.46 7.46 23.94
CA LEU A 74 4.93 7.53 23.86
C LEU A 74 5.62 6.41 24.64
N VAL A 75 4.90 5.71 25.52
CA VAL A 75 5.43 4.60 26.32
C VAL A 75 5.19 3.27 25.63
N GLN A 76 6.27 2.63 25.19
CA GLN A 76 6.20 1.28 24.61
C GLN A 76 6.05 0.25 25.73
N ASN A 77 5.23 -0.80 25.51
CA ASN A 77 4.99 -1.86 26.50
C ASN A 77 4.48 -1.30 27.85
N ARG A 78 3.51 -0.37 27.80
CA ARG A 78 3.00 0.39 28.95
C ARG A 78 2.37 -0.45 30.08
N SER A 79 1.95 -1.68 29.79
CA SER A 79 1.26 -2.59 30.73
C SER A 79 2.06 -3.88 30.98
N PHE A 80 3.32 -3.96 30.53
CA PHE A 80 4.17 -5.14 30.74
C PHE A 80 3.63 -6.44 30.13
N GLU A 81 2.77 -6.34 29.10
CA GLU A 81 2.10 -7.47 28.43
C GLU A 81 2.94 -8.11 27.32
N TYR A 82 4.10 -7.55 26.98
CA TYR A 82 4.94 -8.07 25.91
C TYR A 82 5.41 -9.49 26.22
N SER A 83 5.33 -10.37 25.24
CA SER A 83 5.71 -11.78 25.40
C SER A 83 6.32 -12.37 24.14
N THR A 84 6.88 -13.57 24.26
CA THR A 84 7.41 -14.35 23.13
C THR A 84 6.33 -14.72 22.11
N ALA A 85 5.05 -14.60 22.45
CA ALA A 85 3.97 -14.74 21.48
C ALA A 85 3.93 -13.58 20.47
N ASP A 86 4.36 -12.38 20.85
CA ASP A 86 4.35 -11.20 19.99
C ASP A 86 5.61 -11.16 19.10
N ASN A 87 6.77 -11.47 19.71
CA ASN A 87 8.06 -11.54 19.05
C ASN A 87 8.99 -12.42 19.89
N GLY A 88 9.77 -13.32 19.26
CA GLY A 88 10.62 -14.27 20.00
C GLY A 88 11.65 -13.64 20.94
N SER A 89 12.02 -12.37 20.73
CA SER A 89 12.94 -11.61 21.59
C SER A 89 12.25 -10.87 22.74
N TYR A 90 10.92 -10.79 22.75
CA TYR A 90 10.19 -9.99 23.70
C TYR A 90 10.03 -10.69 25.06
N THR A 91 10.34 -9.94 26.11
CA THR A 91 10.02 -10.23 27.50
C THR A 91 9.01 -9.20 28.04
N PRO A 92 8.38 -9.45 29.21
CA PRO A 92 7.53 -8.45 29.86
C PRO A 92 8.23 -7.13 30.21
N LEU A 93 9.57 -7.12 30.27
CA LEU A 93 10.40 -5.92 30.49
C LEU A 93 10.98 -5.35 29.18
N THR A 94 10.56 -5.81 28.01
CA THR A 94 10.98 -5.21 26.73
C THR A 94 10.66 -3.71 26.74
N SER A 95 11.63 -2.89 26.31
CA SER A 95 11.58 -1.42 26.36
C SER A 95 11.74 -0.80 27.75
N TRP A 96 11.90 -1.60 28.81
CA TRP A 96 12.10 -1.16 30.19
C TRP A 96 13.48 -1.56 30.73
N THR A 97 14.17 -0.63 31.38
CA THR A 97 15.39 -0.91 32.15
C THR A 97 15.12 -0.74 33.63
N VAL A 98 15.54 -1.71 34.44
CA VAL A 98 15.37 -1.71 35.90
C VAL A 98 16.62 -1.15 36.57
N GLY A 99 16.43 -0.26 37.55
CA GLY A 99 17.45 0.12 38.51
C GLY A 99 17.01 -0.31 39.92
N GLY A 100 17.73 -1.24 40.54
CA GLY A 100 17.32 -1.87 41.81
C GLY A 100 16.56 -3.18 41.56
N THR A 101 15.47 -3.40 42.31
CA THR A 101 14.67 -4.64 42.27
C THR A 101 13.31 -4.37 41.64
N ALA A 102 13.00 -5.08 40.55
CA ALA A 102 11.67 -5.10 39.96
C ALA A 102 11.38 -6.47 39.34
N GLN A 103 10.11 -6.87 39.34
CA GLN A 103 9.65 -8.12 38.76
C GLN A 103 8.27 -7.89 38.13
N VAL A 104 8.07 -8.41 36.92
CA VAL A 104 6.72 -8.49 36.34
C VAL A 104 6.01 -9.72 36.90
N VAL A 105 4.80 -9.52 37.41
CA VAL A 105 4.01 -10.51 38.13
C VAL A 105 2.66 -10.69 37.43
N ASN A 106 2.21 -11.94 37.38
CA ASN A 106 0.88 -12.31 36.92
C ASN A 106 0.22 -13.20 37.99
N ASP A 107 -0.56 -12.58 38.86
CA ASP A 107 -1.28 -13.23 39.96
C ASP A 107 -2.61 -12.51 40.23
N ALA A 108 -3.33 -12.92 41.29
CA ALA A 108 -4.61 -12.32 41.67
C ALA A 108 -4.51 -10.84 42.12
N GLY A 109 -3.30 -10.29 42.25
CA GLY A 109 -3.04 -8.89 42.60
C GLY A 109 -3.04 -7.92 41.42
N ARG A 110 -3.19 -8.42 40.19
CA ARG A 110 -3.28 -7.61 38.96
C ARG A 110 -4.41 -6.58 38.98
N LEU A 111 -4.30 -5.58 38.11
CA LEU A 111 -5.28 -4.49 38.00
C LEU A 111 -6.65 -5.02 37.54
N ASN A 112 -6.66 -5.91 36.56
CA ASN A 112 -7.85 -6.57 36.03
C ASN A 112 -7.47 -7.88 35.30
N GLU A 113 -8.45 -8.64 34.81
CA GLU A 113 -8.20 -9.92 34.10
C GLU A 113 -7.80 -9.75 32.63
N ARG A 114 -7.88 -8.53 32.09
CA ARG A 114 -7.68 -8.23 30.67
C ARG A 114 -6.23 -7.83 30.37
N ASN A 115 -5.59 -7.16 31.31
CA ASN A 115 -4.13 -6.95 31.40
C ASN A 115 -3.63 -7.71 32.62
N ARG A 116 -3.04 -8.88 32.37
CA ARG A 116 -2.77 -9.88 33.40
C ARG A 116 -1.45 -9.67 34.11
N ASN A 117 -0.57 -8.83 33.58
CA ASN A 117 0.73 -8.52 34.14
C ASN A 117 0.70 -7.15 34.84
N TYR A 118 1.48 -7.04 35.91
CA TYR A 118 1.84 -5.75 36.51
C TYR A 118 3.29 -5.80 36.99
N LEU A 119 3.91 -4.64 37.17
CA LEU A 119 5.27 -4.56 37.68
C LEU A 119 5.26 -4.39 39.21
N SER A 120 5.81 -5.36 39.93
CA SER A 120 6.22 -5.20 41.33
C SER A 120 7.58 -4.48 41.38
N LEU A 121 7.63 -3.34 42.06
CA LEU A 121 8.81 -2.48 42.19
C LEU A 121 9.23 -2.38 43.66
N GLY A 122 10.49 -2.74 43.94
CA GLY A 122 11.06 -2.70 45.28
C GLY A 122 11.27 -1.27 45.81
N ALA A 123 11.41 -1.13 47.12
CA ALA A 123 11.74 0.14 47.75
C ALA A 123 13.07 0.69 47.21
N GLY A 124 13.11 2.00 46.91
CA GLY A 124 14.28 2.67 46.33
C GLY A 124 14.60 2.27 44.89
N SER A 125 13.74 1.49 44.22
CA SER A 125 13.97 1.01 42.85
C SER A 125 13.30 1.92 41.81
N SER A 126 13.69 1.75 40.55
CA SER A 126 13.15 2.50 39.42
C SER A 126 13.05 1.66 38.17
N VAL A 127 12.17 2.09 37.27
CA VAL A 127 12.11 1.60 35.90
C VAL A 127 12.17 2.75 34.92
N THR A 128 12.87 2.55 33.80
CA THR A 128 13.02 3.56 32.75
C THR A 128 12.55 2.99 31.42
N ASN A 129 11.53 3.61 30.82
CA ASN A 129 11.05 3.26 29.50
C ASN A 129 11.90 3.93 28.41
N THR A 130 12.19 3.16 27.37
CA THR A 130 12.96 3.63 26.22
C THR A 130 12.16 4.45 25.22
N GLY A 131 10.82 4.34 25.23
CA GLY A 131 9.95 4.84 24.16
C GLY A 131 10.03 3.98 22.91
N TYR A 132 9.33 4.39 21.86
CA TYR A 132 9.40 3.74 20.55
C TYR A 132 10.67 4.15 19.79
N ASN A 133 11.25 3.24 19.01
CA ASN A 133 12.37 3.49 18.09
C ASN A 133 13.58 4.16 18.77
N THR A 134 13.90 5.41 18.41
CA THR A 134 15.02 6.17 18.98
C THR A 134 14.76 6.74 20.38
N GLY A 135 13.49 6.92 20.76
CA GLY A 135 13.12 7.43 22.07
C GLY A 135 11.78 8.16 22.16
N ILE A 136 11.52 8.73 23.33
CA ILE A 136 10.37 9.63 23.53
C ILE A 136 10.68 10.99 22.92
N ARG A 137 9.88 11.43 21.94
CA ARG A 137 9.92 12.80 21.41
C ARG A 137 9.19 13.74 22.35
N VAL A 138 9.90 14.77 22.79
CA VAL A 138 9.32 15.97 23.38
C VAL A 138 9.82 17.24 22.71
N GLU A 139 9.04 18.29 22.82
CA GLU A 139 9.27 19.59 22.20
C GLU A 139 9.24 20.69 23.25
N GLU A 140 10.23 21.57 23.21
CA GLU A 140 10.35 22.68 24.15
C GLU A 140 9.04 23.48 24.26
N GLY A 141 8.62 23.77 25.48
CA GLY A 141 7.38 24.48 25.81
C GLY A 141 6.10 23.64 25.70
N LYS A 142 6.14 22.46 25.08
CA LYS A 142 4.95 21.60 24.94
C LYS A 142 4.67 20.81 26.22
N ARG A 143 3.40 20.45 26.39
CA ARG A 143 2.90 19.72 27.57
C ARG A 143 2.65 18.26 27.26
N TYR A 144 2.97 17.42 28.23
CA TYR A 144 2.81 15.97 28.15
C TYR A 144 2.11 15.47 29.40
N ASP A 145 1.07 14.66 29.22
CA ASP A 145 0.24 14.12 30.27
C ASP A 145 0.68 12.71 30.61
N PHE A 146 1.21 12.56 31.82
CA PHE A 146 1.60 11.28 32.40
C PHE A 146 0.46 10.69 33.19
N SER A 147 0.28 9.38 33.09
CA SER A 147 -0.51 8.63 34.04
C SER A 147 0.08 7.26 34.37
N VAL A 148 -0.29 6.72 35.53
CA VAL A 148 0.07 5.37 35.95
C VAL A 148 -1.03 4.82 36.85
N TRP A 149 -1.38 3.56 36.68
CA TRP A 149 -2.10 2.84 37.70
C TRP A 149 -1.10 2.32 38.72
N ALA A 150 -1.29 2.64 40.00
CA ALA A 150 -0.36 2.23 41.05
C ALA A 150 -1.08 1.83 42.32
N ARG A 151 -0.47 0.92 43.08
CA ARG A 151 -0.86 0.59 44.46
C ARG A 151 0.35 0.46 45.36
N ALA A 152 0.18 0.78 46.64
CA ALA A 152 1.24 0.67 47.65
C ALA A 152 0.62 0.56 49.05
N GLU A 153 0.79 -0.58 49.71
CA GLU A 153 0.16 -0.85 51.01
C GLU A 153 0.61 0.14 52.11
N ALA A 154 1.92 0.26 52.31
CA ALA A 154 2.50 1.16 53.31
C ALA A 154 2.54 2.64 52.87
N GLY A 155 2.17 2.92 51.61
CA GLY A 155 2.35 4.21 50.97
C GLY A 155 3.78 4.44 50.45
N THR A 156 3.89 5.21 49.37
CA THR A 156 5.17 5.54 48.72
C THR A 156 5.05 6.85 47.94
N THR A 157 6.18 7.44 47.55
CA THR A 157 6.24 8.52 46.58
C THR A 157 6.88 8.02 45.30
N LEU A 158 6.15 8.11 44.19
CA LEU A 158 6.70 7.93 42.86
C LEU A 158 7.34 9.24 42.39
N THR A 159 8.62 9.18 42.00
CA THR A 159 9.31 10.28 41.31
C THR A 159 9.40 9.94 39.83
N VAL A 160 8.69 10.73 39.02
CA VAL A 160 8.60 10.55 37.58
C VAL A 160 9.49 11.59 36.90
N GLY A 161 10.48 11.13 36.15
CA GLY A 161 11.45 11.98 35.46
C GLY A 161 11.44 11.74 33.96
N LEU A 162 11.68 12.81 33.20
CA LEU A 162 11.93 12.74 31.77
C LEU A 162 13.33 13.28 31.49
N LYS A 163 14.20 12.46 30.89
CA LYS A 163 15.60 12.82 30.61
C LYS A 163 16.12 12.22 29.30
N ASP A 164 17.17 12.81 28.77
CA ASP A 164 18.03 12.21 27.75
C ASP A 164 19.49 12.22 28.22
N ALA A 165 20.43 11.89 27.33
CA ALA A 165 21.87 11.89 27.65
C ALA A 165 22.42 13.29 27.99
N ALA A 166 21.77 14.37 27.55
CA ALA A 166 22.16 15.75 27.84
C ALA A 166 21.52 16.30 29.12
N GLY A 167 20.66 15.52 29.80
CA GLY A 167 20.11 15.85 31.11
C GLY A 167 18.58 15.83 31.15
N THR A 168 18.00 16.56 32.09
CA THR A 168 16.55 16.62 32.29
C THR A 168 15.85 17.33 31.13
N LEU A 169 14.73 16.76 30.69
CA LEU A 169 13.86 17.33 29.66
C LEU A 169 12.63 18.02 30.25
N ALA A 170 12.31 17.78 31.51
CA ALA A 170 11.27 18.46 32.27
C ALA A 170 11.55 18.35 33.77
N THR A 171 10.95 19.23 34.58
CA THR A 171 10.97 19.10 36.05
C THR A 171 10.31 17.79 36.46
N ALA A 172 11.00 17.01 37.30
CA ALA A 172 10.48 15.75 37.82
C ALA A 172 9.18 15.98 38.63
N ARG A 173 8.28 14.99 38.58
CA ARG A 173 6.99 15.03 39.28
C ARG A 173 6.96 14.01 40.38
N GLN A 174 6.46 14.40 41.55
CA GLN A 174 6.25 13.51 42.69
C GLN A 174 4.77 13.20 42.82
N VAL A 175 4.45 11.92 42.98
CA VAL A 175 3.08 11.41 43.15
C VAL A 175 3.04 10.55 44.40
N ALA A 176 2.25 10.93 45.39
CA ALA A 176 1.99 10.10 46.56
C ALA A 176 1.00 8.99 46.21
N VAL A 177 1.39 7.74 46.47
CA VAL A 177 0.58 6.53 46.21
C VAL A 177 0.34 5.81 47.52
N LYS A 178 -0.90 5.39 47.78
CA LYS A 178 -1.27 4.63 48.99
C LYS A 178 -2.51 3.77 48.73
N GLY A 179 -2.56 2.60 49.36
CA GLY A 179 -3.70 1.69 49.31
C GLY A 179 -3.73 0.84 48.04
N GLY A 180 -4.93 0.51 47.59
CA GLY A 180 -5.19 -0.31 46.40
C GLY A 180 -4.93 0.42 45.07
N TRP A 181 -5.28 -0.24 43.97
CA TRP A 181 -5.09 0.31 42.63
C TRP A 181 -5.87 1.61 42.43
N ALA A 182 -5.16 2.65 42.01
CA ALA A 182 -5.75 3.91 41.59
C ALA A 182 -4.93 4.51 40.44
N LYS A 183 -5.59 5.31 39.61
CA LYS A 183 -4.94 6.05 38.53
C LYS A 183 -4.41 7.39 39.04
N TYR A 184 -3.11 7.59 38.89
CA TYR A 184 -2.44 8.83 39.23
C TYR A 184 -2.01 9.57 37.97
N LYS A 185 -1.97 10.90 38.03
CA LYS A 185 -1.70 11.76 36.88
C LYS A 185 -0.71 12.87 37.23
N ALA A 186 0.10 13.26 36.27
CA ALA A 186 0.94 14.44 36.33
C ALA A 186 1.10 15.05 34.94
N THR A 187 1.52 16.32 34.87
CA THR A 187 1.79 17.00 33.59
C THR A 187 3.21 17.53 33.57
N PHE A 188 3.94 17.21 32.51
CA PHE A 188 5.24 17.79 32.21
C PHE A 188 5.09 19.00 31.28
N THR A 189 5.99 19.96 31.41
CA THR A 189 6.27 20.94 30.36
C THR A 189 7.72 20.73 29.99
N ALA A 190 7.97 20.40 28.72
CA ALA A 190 9.32 20.13 28.27
C ALA A 190 10.13 21.42 28.23
N THR A 191 11.34 21.39 28.77
CA THR A 191 12.27 22.53 28.83
C THR A 191 13.25 22.55 27.67
N ARG A 192 13.26 21.49 26.85
CA ARG A 192 14.12 21.35 25.68
C ARG A 192 13.53 20.31 24.73
N THR A 193 13.74 20.48 23.43
CA THR A 193 13.35 19.49 22.41
C THR A 193 14.33 18.31 22.43
N SER A 194 13.81 17.08 22.36
CA SER A 194 14.60 15.85 22.25
C SER A 194 13.79 14.74 21.60
N ASN A 195 14.41 13.93 20.76
CA ASN A 195 13.86 12.70 20.20
C ASN A 195 14.42 11.43 20.88
N ARG A 196 15.26 11.60 21.91
CA ARG A 196 15.92 10.51 22.64
C ARG A 196 15.54 10.49 24.11
N GLY A 197 14.36 11.02 24.44
CA GLY A 197 13.85 11.05 25.80
C GLY A 197 13.62 9.65 26.36
N ARG A 198 13.71 9.55 27.69
CA ARG A 198 13.48 8.35 28.50
C ARG A 198 12.62 8.74 29.70
N LEU A 199 11.56 7.97 29.94
CA LEU A 199 10.64 8.18 31.06
C LEU A 199 11.05 7.25 32.21
N THR A 200 11.48 7.81 33.33
CA THR A 200 11.82 7.05 34.54
C THR A 200 10.71 7.20 35.58
N VAL A 201 10.30 6.09 36.20
CA VAL A 201 9.45 6.05 37.39
C VAL A 201 10.25 5.40 38.51
N ALA A 202 10.62 6.18 39.53
CA ALA A 202 11.31 5.69 40.73
C ALA A 202 10.34 5.69 41.92
N SER A 203 10.46 4.73 42.85
CA SER A 203 9.61 4.63 44.03
C SER A 203 10.43 4.67 45.31
N SER A 204 10.03 5.48 46.29
CA SER A 204 10.72 5.55 47.59
C SER A 204 10.49 4.30 48.46
N GLY A 205 9.33 3.65 48.31
CA GLY A 205 8.94 2.40 48.98
C GLY A 205 8.49 1.34 47.96
N ALA A 206 8.05 0.18 48.44
CA ALA A 206 7.52 -0.86 47.56
C ALA A 206 6.20 -0.40 46.90
N ALA A 207 6.04 -0.70 45.61
CA ALA A 207 4.87 -0.34 44.83
C ALA A 207 4.57 -1.41 43.77
N ALA A 208 3.32 -1.49 43.33
CA ALA A 208 2.98 -2.13 42.07
C ALA A 208 2.53 -1.08 41.06
N LEU A 209 3.01 -1.19 39.82
CA LEU A 209 2.73 -0.28 38.71
C LEU A 209 2.11 -1.05 37.55
N ASP A 210 1.16 -0.43 36.88
CA ASP A 210 0.58 -0.90 35.63
C ASP A 210 0.15 0.30 34.77
N MET A 211 0.00 0.09 33.47
CA MET A 211 -0.55 1.08 32.53
C MET A 211 0.13 2.45 32.64
N VAL A 212 1.47 2.45 32.60
CA VAL A 212 2.31 3.66 32.62
C VAL A 212 2.23 4.34 31.25
N SER A 213 1.73 5.56 31.19
CA SER A 213 1.43 6.24 29.93
C SER A 213 1.98 7.66 29.92
N LEU A 214 2.40 8.12 28.74
CA LEU A 214 2.79 9.50 28.47
C LEU A 214 2.24 9.93 27.11
N PHE A 215 1.33 10.89 27.10
CA PHE A 215 0.74 11.43 25.88
C PHE A 215 1.16 12.89 25.66
N PRO A 216 1.42 13.33 24.42
CA PRO A 216 1.36 14.75 24.08
C PRO A 216 -0.03 15.27 24.41
N ARG A 217 -0.13 16.45 25.04
CA ARG A 217 -1.44 17.08 25.27
C ARG A 217 -2.05 17.58 23.97
N GLU A 218 -1.23 17.97 23.01
CA GLU A 218 -1.64 18.40 21.67
C GLU A 218 -1.74 17.20 20.73
N THR A 219 -2.79 16.40 20.88
CA THR A 219 -3.18 15.37 19.90
C THR A 219 -3.97 15.99 18.74
N TYR A 220 -4.19 15.23 17.66
CA TYR A 220 -5.09 15.64 16.58
C TYR A 220 -6.47 16.02 17.16
N LYS A 221 -6.92 17.24 16.86
CA LYS A 221 -8.14 17.85 17.43
C LYS A 221 -8.24 17.82 18.97
N ASN A 222 -7.12 17.69 19.68
CA ASN A 222 -7.04 17.60 21.14
C ASN A 222 -7.89 16.46 21.75
N GLN A 223 -8.10 15.37 21.01
CA GLN A 223 -8.84 14.21 21.51
C GLN A 223 -8.02 13.48 22.60
N PRO A 224 -8.62 13.14 23.76
CA PRO A 224 -7.96 12.27 24.75
C PRO A 224 -7.76 10.88 24.15
N ASN A 225 -6.68 10.18 24.53
CA ASN A 225 -6.30 8.90 23.91
C ASN A 225 -6.18 9.01 22.37
N GLY A 226 -5.87 10.21 21.88
CA GLY A 226 -6.01 10.57 20.48
C GLY A 226 -4.80 10.24 19.62
N LEU A 227 -4.81 10.84 18.43
CA LEU A 227 -3.86 10.53 17.37
C LEU A 227 -2.69 11.51 17.35
N ARG A 228 -1.55 11.02 16.86
CA ARG A 228 -0.35 11.80 16.59
C ARG A 228 -0.69 12.81 15.49
N LYS A 229 -0.53 14.09 15.83
CA LYS A 229 -1.13 15.21 15.09
C LYS A 229 -0.64 15.32 13.65
N ASP A 230 0.67 15.25 13.41
CA ASP A 230 1.26 15.42 12.07
C ASP A 230 0.82 14.32 11.09
N LEU A 231 0.75 13.07 11.53
CA LEU A 231 0.27 11.95 10.71
C LEU A 231 -1.23 12.10 10.39
N ALA A 232 -2.05 12.40 11.40
CA ALA A 232 -3.48 12.61 11.21
C ALA A 232 -3.79 13.79 10.29
N GLU A 233 -3.02 14.88 10.36
CA GLU A 233 -3.14 16.04 9.47
C GLU A 233 -2.78 15.70 8.02
N LYS A 234 -1.73 14.89 7.79
CA LYS A 234 -1.38 14.41 6.44
C LYS A 234 -2.47 13.54 5.85
N ILE A 235 -3.07 12.65 6.64
CA ILE A 235 -4.20 11.82 6.20
C ILE A 235 -5.43 12.71 5.91
N ALA A 236 -5.76 13.65 6.80
CA ALA A 236 -6.87 14.58 6.59
C ALA A 236 -6.69 15.44 5.33
N ALA A 237 -5.46 15.82 5.00
CA ALA A 237 -5.15 16.61 3.80
C ALA A 237 -5.36 15.86 2.46
N LEU A 238 -5.49 14.53 2.50
CA LEU A 238 -5.92 13.73 1.35
C LEU A 238 -7.42 13.90 1.07
N LYS A 239 -8.21 14.31 2.08
CA LYS A 239 -9.69 14.33 2.07
C LYS A 239 -10.28 12.98 1.65
N PRO A 240 -9.97 11.90 2.37
CA PRO A 240 -10.46 10.58 2.02
C PRO A 240 -11.98 10.51 2.16
N GLY A 241 -12.65 9.90 1.19
CA GLY A 241 -14.08 9.61 1.26
C GLY A 241 -14.41 8.42 2.17
N PHE A 242 -13.44 7.54 2.44
CA PHE A 242 -13.58 6.45 3.41
C PHE A 242 -12.25 6.11 4.12
N VAL A 243 -12.37 5.41 5.25
CA VAL A 243 -11.24 4.77 5.96
C VAL A 243 -11.55 3.27 6.10
N ARG A 244 -10.77 2.41 5.44
CA ARG A 244 -10.79 0.95 5.61
C ARG A 244 -9.92 0.56 6.80
N PHE A 245 -10.48 -0.12 7.82
CA PHE A 245 -9.77 -0.48 9.06
C PHE A 245 -10.39 -1.75 9.69
N PRO A 246 -9.78 -2.40 10.71
CA PRO A 246 -8.40 -2.31 11.12
C PRO A 246 -7.46 -2.99 10.12
N GLY A 247 -8.00 -3.48 9.00
CA GLY A 247 -7.31 -3.68 7.75
C GLY A 247 -6.28 -4.80 7.70
N GLY A 248 -6.22 -5.41 6.52
CA GLY A 248 -5.17 -6.32 6.10
C GLY A 248 -5.10 -7.60 6.93
N CYS A 249 -3.89 -8.13 7.01
CA CYS A 249 -3.60 -9.42 7.62
C CYS A 249 -4.00 -9.52 9.10
N LEU A 250 -4.25 -8.40 9.78
CA LEU A 250 -4.68 -8.39 11.18
C LEU A 250 -6.05 -9.06 11.40
N VAL A 251 -6.93 -8.99 10.40
CA VAL A 251 -8.32 -9.47 10.52
C VAL A 251 -8.45 -10.97 10.23
N ASN A 252 -7.58 -11.51 9.38
CA ASN A 252 -7.69 -12.88 8.86
C ASN A 252 -6.48 -13.76 9.26
N THR A 253 -5.79 -13.47 10.35
CA THR A 253 -4.69 -14.33 10.85
C THR A 253 -4.85 -14.66 12.33
N GLY A 254 -4.19 -15.74 12.77
CA GLY A 254 -4.29 -16.19 14.15
C GLY A 254 -5.54 -17.03 14.41
N SER A 255 -5.78 -17.36 15.67
CA SER A 255 -6.96 -18.11 16.09
C SER A 255 -8.22 -17.27 16.10
N MET A 256 -9.38 -17.92 15.97
CA MET A 256 -10.69 -17.26 16.00
C MET A 256 -11.28 -17.18 17.41
N GLU A 257 -10.50 -17.53 18.43
CA GLU A 257 -10.92 -17.61 19.83
C GLU A 257 -11.03 -16.23 20.49
N ASP A 258 -11.73 -16.16 21.62
CA ASP A 258 -11.79 -14.93 22.43
C ASP A 258 -10.58 -14.80 23.38
N TYR A 259 -10.59 -13.78 24.24
CA TYR A 259 -9.63 -13.63 25.34
C TYR A 259 -10.30 -13.97 26.65
N SER A 260 -10.33 -15.26 26.95
CA SER A 260 -10.97 -15.80 28.15
C SER A 260 -10.12 -16.90 28.79
N GLU A 261 -10.39 -17.21 30.06
CA GLU A 261 -9.80 -18.38 30.72
C GLU A 261 -10.06 -19.68 29.94
N ALA A 262 -11.26 -19.85 29.37
CA ALA A 262 -11.63 -21.01 28.58
C ALA A 262 -10.77 -21.19 27.32
N SER A 263 -10.45 -20.08 26.63
CA SER A 263 -9.54 -20.09 25.49
C SER A 263 -8.07 -20.30 25.87
N GLY A 264 -7.72 -20.14 27.16
CA GLY A 264 -6.34 -20.06 27.63
C GLY A 264 -5.70 -18.69 27.42
N TRP A 265 -6.49 -17.60 27.41
CA TRP A 265 -6.04 -16.22 27.25
C TRP A 265 -5.20 -16.02 25.98
N GLN A 266 -5.70 -16.48 24.83
CA GLN A 266 -4.88 -16.57 23.63
C GLN A 266 -4.36 -15.21 23.17
N ARG A 267 -3.08 -15.20 22.80
CA ARG A 267 -2.34 -14.00 22.38
C ARG A 267 -2.20 -13.84 20.88
N LYS A 268 -2.45 -14.89 20.09
CA LYS A 268 -2.27 -14.91 18.64
C LYS A 268 -3.62 -15.10 17.97
N ARG A 269 -4.50 -14.12 18.10
CA ARG A 269 -5.90 -14.16 17.67
C ARG A 269 -6.14 -13.22 16.50
N SER A 270 -7.18 -13.46 15.72
CA SER A 270 -7.70 -12.46 14.78
C SER A 270 -8.20 -11.23 15.52
N TYR A 271 -8.22 -10.07 14.85
CA TYR A 271 -8.59 -8.80 15.47
C TYR A 271 -10.04 -8.81 16.00
N GLN A 272 -10.21 -8.77 17.33
CA GLN A 272 -11.52 -8.78 17.99
C GLN A 272 -11.96 -7.36 18.36
N TRP A 273 -12.92 -6.78 17.65
CA TRP A 273 -13.29 -5.37 17.85
C TRP A 273 -13.74 -5.04 19.29
N LYS A 274 -14.43 -5.98 19.96
CA LYS A 274 -14.90 -5.84 21.35
C LYS A 274 -13.76 -5.71 22.35
N ASP A 275 -12.58 -6.24 22.03
CA ASP A 275 -11.39 -6.12 22.87
C ASP A 275 -10.74 -4.73 22.77
N THR A 276 -11.24 -3.87 21.87
CA THR A 276 -10.61 -2.58 21.53
C THR A 276 -11.42 -1.35 21.95
N ILE A 277 -12.53 -1.56 22.66
CA ILE A 277 -13.40 -0.48 23.15
C ILE A 277 -13.40 -0.45 24.68
N GLY A 278 -13.98 0.61 25.26
CA GLY A 278 -13.95 0.84 26.71
C GLY A 278 -12.62 1.39 27.22
N PRO A 279 -12.41 1.37 28.55
CA PRO A 279 -11.19 1.86 29.18
C PRO A 279 -9.96 1.12 28.67
N VAL A 280 -8.90 1.86 28.32
CA VAL A 280 -7.69 1.30 27.72
C VAL A 280 -6.99 0.30 28.63
N GLU A 281 -7.04 0.50 29.95
CA GLU A 281 -6.50 -0.46 30.92
C GLU A 281 -7.25 -1.81 30.97
N GLU A 282 -8.42 -1.93 30.31
CA GLU A 282 -9.22 -3.17 30.24
C GLU A 282 -9.21 -3.81 28.84
N ARG A 283 -8.42 -3.25 27.91
CA ARG A 283 -8.28 -3.75 26.54
C ARG A 283 -7.20 -4.83 26.49
N ALA A 284 -7.61 -6.07 26.27
CA ALA A 284 -6.68 -7.20 26.18
C ALA A 284 -5.80 -7.05 24.94
N THR A 285 -4.50 -6.87 25.15
CA THR A 285 -3.54 -6.71 24.06
C THR A 285 -3.50 -7.97 23.17
N ASN A 286 -2.88 -7.91 22.00
CA ASN A 286 -2.78 -9.05 21.07
C ASN A 286 -1.40 -9.09 20.39
N ALA A 287 -1.01 -10.22 19.83
CA ALA A 287 0.14 -10.32 18.94
C ALA A 287 -0.24 -9.72 17.58
N ASN A 288 0.62 -8.86 17.06
CA ASN A 288 0.52 -8.31 15.72
C ASN A 288 1.11 -9.33 14.74
N PHE A 289 0.41 -9.63 13.65
CA PHE A 289 0.92 -10.48 12.56
C PHE A 289 2.29 -10.01 12.03
N TRP A 290 2.53 -8.69 12.02
CA TRP A 290 3.75 -8.05 11.57
C TRP A 290 4.92 -8.09 12.58
N GLY A 291 4.84 -8.97 13.58
CA GLY A 291 5.98 -9.33 14.45
C GLY A 291 6.22 -8.42 15.65
N TYR A 292 5.16 -7.74 16.13
CA TYR A 292 5.18 -6.92 17.36
C TYR A 292 3.87 -7.07 18.15
N ASN A 293 3.66 -6.23 19.19
CA ASN A 293 2.49 -6.28 20.07
C ASN A 293 1.48 -5.19 19.71
N GLN A 294 0.19 -5.52 19.71
CA GLN A 294 -0.92 -4.58 19.55
C GLN A 294 -1.50 -4.23 20.92
N SER A 295 -1.39 -2.96 21.29
CA SER A 295 -1.89 -2.46 22.57
C SER A 295 -3.42 -2.28 22.58
N TYR A 296 -4.03 -2.22 21.40
CA TYR A 296 -5.42 -1.79 21.18
C TYR A 296 -5.77 -0.45 21.81
N GLY A 297 -4.76 0.40 22.06
CA GLY A 297 -4.97 1.78 22.47
C GLY A 297 -5.66 2.62 21.39
N LEU A 298 -5.36 2.33 20.12
CA LEU A 298 -6.11 2.76 18.94
C LEU A 298 -7.04 1.61 18.52
N GLY A 299 -8.31 1.71 18.91
CA GLY A 299 -9.34 0.70 18.67
C GLY A 299 -10.47 1.18 17.77
N TYR A 300 -11.53 0.38 17.66
CA TYR A 300 -12.67 0.68 16.78
C TYR A 300 -13.32 2.03 17.10
N TYR A 301 -13.48 2.38 18.38
CA TYR A 301 -14.03 3.70 18.74
C TYR A 301 -13.15 4.83 18.20
N GLU A 302 -11.83 4.74 18.38
CA GLU A 302 -10.90 5.74 17.88
C GLU A 302 -10.87 5.81 16.34
N TYR A 303 -10.98 4.69 15.63
CA TYR A 303 -11.11 4.67 14.16
C TYR A 303 -12.42 5.32 13.67
N PHE A 304 -13.55 5.02 14.31
CA PHE A 304 -14.83 5.68 13.99
C PHE A 304 -14.79 7.18 14.25
N ARG A 305 -14.23 7.59 15.41
CA ARG A 305 -14.02 9.00 15.75
C ARG A 305 -13.12 9.70 14.72
N PHE A 306 -12.04 9.04 14.30
CA PHE A 306 -11.14 9.61 13.30
C PHE A 306 -11.80 9.75 11.92
N SER A 307 -12.57 8.75 11.50
CA SER A 307 -13.35 8.79 10.25
C SER A 307 -14.32 9.98 10.27
N GLU A 308 -15.09 10.15 11.35
CA GLU A 308 -15.96 11.33 11.52
C GLU A 308 -15.15 12.64 11.53
N ASP A 309 -14.00 12.67 12.20
CA ASP A 309 -13.18 13.87 12.33
C ASP A 309 -12.60 14.36 10.99
N ILE A 310 -12.37 13.46 10.03
CA ILE A 310 -11.88 13.82 8.69
C ILE A 310 -12.99 13.84 7.62
N GLY A 311 -14.24 13.58 8.01
CA GLY A 311 -15.40 13.57 7.11
C GLY A 311 -15.48 12.34 6.20
N ALA A 312 -14.87 11.23 6.60
CA ALA A 312 -14.82 9.99 5.85
C ALA A 312 -15.86 8.97 6.35
N MET A 313 -16.35 8.14 5.43
CA MET A 313 -17.13 6.96 5.77
C MET A 313 -16.26 5.89 6.46
N PRO A 314 -16.64 5.38 7.64
CA PRO A 314 -15.93 4.26 8.25
C PRO A 314 -16.24 2.96 7.48
N LEU A 315 -15.21 2.18 7.16
CA LEU A 315 -15.33 0.87 6.51
C LEU A 315 -14.55 -0.18 7.36
N PRO A 316 -15.16 -0.71 8.42
CA PRO A 316 -14.59 -1.79 9.20
C PRO A 316 -14.56 -3.12 8.41
N VAL A 317 -13.51 -3.91 8.62
CA VAL A 317 -13.36 -5.29 8.12
C VAL A 317 -13.38 -6.24 9.32
N VAL A 318 -14.11 -7.35 9.22
CA VAL A 318 -14.27 -8.34 10.33
C VAL A 318 -13.82 -9.76 9.93
N PRO A 319 -13.36 -10.59 10.88
CA PRO A 319 -12.88 -11.95 10.58
C PRO A 319 -13.99 -12.85 10.02
N ALA A 320 -13.66 -13.64 9.01
CA ALA A 320 -14.59 -14.57 8.36
C ALA A 320 -14.36 -16.05 8.70
N LEU A 321 -13.57 -16.35 9.74
CA LEU A 321 -13.17 -17.72 10.14
C LEU A 321 -12.39 -18.51 9.07
N VAL A 322 -11.85 -17.83 8.08
CA VAL A 322 -10.88 -18.37 7.14
C VAL A 322 -9.67 -17.47 7.23
N THR A 323 -8.50 -18.06 7.49
CA THR A 323 -7.27 -17.30 7.58
C THR A 323 -6.62 -17.14 6.20
N GLY A 324 -6.00 -15.99 5.97
CA GLY A 324 -5.19 -15.67 4.78
C GLY A 324 -3.74 -15.41 5.16
N CYS A 325 -3.06 -14.57 4.36
CA CYS A 325 -1.67 -14.12 4.58
C CYS A 325 -0.69 -15.27 4.90
N GLY A 326 -0.82 -16.37 4.14
CA GLY A 326 0.04 -17.56 4.25
C GLY A 326 -0.37 -18.59 5.30
N GLN A 327 -1.43 -18.35 6.10
CA GLN A 327 -1.95 -19.36 7.04
C GLN A 327 -2.94 -20.32 6.37
N ASN A 328 -3.86 -19.79 5.55
CA ASN A 328 -4.75 -20.53 4.65
C ASN A 328 -5.51 -21.69 5.33
N LYS A 329 -6.20 -21.40 6.44
CA LYS A 329 -7.00 -22.39 7.20
C LYS A 329 -8.43 -21.94 7.36
N ALA A 330 -9.36 -22.84 7.08
CA ALA A 330 -10.77 -22.66 7.40
C ALA A 330 -11.07 -23.26 8.79
N THR A 331 -11.49 -22.45 9.76
CA THR A 331 -11.93 -22.92 11.08
C THR A 331 -13.35 -23.47 10.97
N ASP A 332 -13.51 -24.77 11.16
CA ASP A 332 -14.80 -25.46 11.16
C ASP A 332 -15.35 -25.60 12.59
N ASP A 333 -15.92 -24.50 13.09
CA ASP A 333 -16.57 -24.45 14.41
C ASP A 333 -17.83 -23.58 14.31
N GLU A 334 -18.99 -24.22 14.47
CA GLU A 334 -20.29 -23.58 14.35
C GLU A 334 -20.55 -22.56 15.47
N ALA A 335 -20.04 -22.80 16.68
CA ALA A 335 -20.23 -21.89 17.81
C ALA A 335 -19.41 -20.62 17.63
N LEU A 336 -18.15 -20.75 17.16
CA LEU A 336 -17.33 -19.60 16.79
C LEU A 336 -17.96 -18.83 15.63
N LEU A 337 -18.45 -19.51 14.59
CA LEU A 337 -19.09 -18.83 13.46
C LEU A 337 -20.30 -18.00 13.91
N LYS A 338 -21.18 -18.57 14.75
CA LYS A 338 -22.32 -17.86 15.34
C LYS A 338 -21.87 -16.67 16.19
N ARG A 339 -20.79 -16.82 16.98
CA ARG A 339 -20.24 -15.74 17.80
C ARG A 339 -19.75 -14.57 16.93
N HIS A 340 -18.95 -14.83 15.90
CA HIS A 340 -18.41 -13.78 15.02
C HIS A 340 -19.50 -13.08 14.19
N ILE A 341 -20.53 -13.82 13.75
CA ILE A 341 -21.72 -13.23 13.13
C ILE A 341 -22.42 -12.29 14.13
N GLN A 342 -22.65 -12.74 15.37
CA GLN A 342 -23.27 -11.90 16.40
C GLN A 342 -22.41 -10.69 16.75
N ASP A 343 -21.09 -10.85 16.84
CA ASP A 343 -20.15 -9.76 17.09
C ASP A 343 -20.19 -8.72 15.97
N THR A 344 -20.44 -9.14 14.73
CA THR A 344 -20.61 -8.24 13.58
C THR A 344 -21.94 -7.48 13.65
N LEU A 345 -23.04 -8.13 14.02
CA LEU A 345 -24.32 -7.46 14.26
C LEU A 345 -24.23 -6.47 15.43
N ASP A 346 -23.48 -6.83 16.46
CA ASP A 346 -23.21 -5.99 17.62
C ASP A 346 -22.37 -4.76 17.25
N LEU A 347 -21.40 -4.90 16.34
CA LEU A 347 -20.62 -3.77 15.81
C LEU A 347 -21.51 -2.79 15.04
N ILE A 348 -22.43 -3.30 14.22
CA ILE A 348 -23.39 -2.44 13.50
C ILE A 348 -24.32 -1.72 14.49
N GLU A 349 -24.78 -2.39 15.55
CA GLU A 349 -25.56 -1.74 16.63
C GLU A 349 -24.71 -0.72 17.40
N PHE A 350 -23.43 -1.00 17.67
CA PHE A 350 -22.51 -0.06 18.29
C PHE A 350 -22.36 1.20 17.44
N ALA A 351 -22.23 1.07 16.13
CA ALA A 351 -22.06 2.20 15.22
C ALA A 351 -23.37 2.98 15.01
N ASN A 352 -24.50 2.28 14.81
CA ASN A 352 -25.73 2.89 14.31
C ASN A 352 -26.90 2.91 15.30
N GLY A 353 -26.88 2.05 16.32
CA GLY A 353 -27.98 1.89 17.26
C GLY A 353 -28.24 3.16 18.09
N PRO A 354 -29.49 3.36 18.56
CA PRO A 354 -29.80 4.46 19.49
C PRO A 354 -29.05 4.26 20.81
N ALA A 355 -28.80 5.34 21.55
CA ALA A 355 -28.14 5.27 22.85
C ALA A 355 -28.87 4.39 23.91
N THR A 356 -30.11 3.98 23.62
CA THR A 356 -30.92 3.08 24.46
C THR A 356 -30.73 1.59 24.12
N SER A 357 -30.13 1.25 22.98
CA SER A 357 -29.81 -0.13 22.64
C SER A 357 -28.57 -0.60 23.42
N LYS A 358 -28.33 -1.92 23.45
CA LYS A 358 -27.21 -2.49 24.21
C LYS A 358 -25.87 -1.87 23.79
N TRP A 359 -25.55 -1.93 22.50
CA TRP A 359 -24.27 -1.44 22.00
C TRP A 359 -24.25 0.07 21.72
N GLY A 360 -25.40 0.66 21.39
CA GLY A 360 -25.51 2.12 21.31
C GLY A 360 -25.30 2.81 22.66
N LYS A 361 -25.72 2.16 23.77
CA LYS A 361 -25.41 2.61 25.14
C LYS A 361 -23.91 2.60 25.43
N VAL A 362 -23.20 1.52 25.04
CA VAL A 362 -21.73 1.45 25.21
C VAL A 362 -21.05 2.60 24.47
N ARG A 363 -21.43 2.86 23.20
CA ARG A 363 -20.93 4.01 22.43
C ARG A 363 -21.20 5.35 23.14
N ALA A 364 -22.41 5.51 23.69
CA ALA A 364 -22.80 6.71 24.42
C ALA A 364 -22.00 6.92 25.72
N GLU A 365 -21.76 5.85 26.49
CA GLU A 365 -20.94 5.87 27.72
C GLU A 365 -19.47 6.17 27.43
N MET A 366 -18.98 5.79 26.24
CA MET A 366 -17.67 6.21 25.73
C MET A 366 -17.64 7.67 25.26
N GLY A 367 -18.73 8.43 25.44
CA GLY A 367 -18.79 9.86 25.16
C GLY A 367 -19.33 10.22 23.78
N HIS A 368 -19.87 9.26 23.01
CA HIS A 368 -20.42 9.53 21.67
C HIS A 368 -21.85 8.97 21.52
N PRO A 369 -22.89 9.72 21.95
CA PRO A 369 -24.27 9.22 21.91
C PRO A 369 -24.87 9.18 20.50
N LYS A 370 -24.34 9.94 19.54
CA LYS A 370 -24.86 9.97 18.16
C LYS A 370 -24.37 8.75 17.35
N PRO A 371 -25.13 8.25 16.38
CA PRO A 371 -24.63 7.24 15.45
C PRO A 371 -23.41 7.72 14.64
N PHE A 372 -22.55 6.78 14.25
CA PHE A 372 -21.43 7.00 13.31
C PHE A 372 -21.83 6.89 11.83
N HIS A 373 -23.06 6.47 11.54
CA HIS A 373 -23.59 6.30 10.18
C HIS A 373 -22.78 5.30 9.33
N LEU A 374 -22.49 4.13 9.90
CA LEU A 374 -21.88 3.01 9.19
C LEU A 374 -22.81 2.54 8.06
N THR A 375 -22.28 2.43 6.85
CA THR A 375 -23.01 1.98 5.65
C THR A 375 -22.38 0.76 4.97
N HIS A 376 -21.10 0.49 5.20
CA HIS A 376 -20.36 -0.59 4.58
C HIS A 376 -19.62 -1.43 5.62
N ILE A 377 -19.52 -2.74 5.38
CA ILE A 377 -18.69 -3.63 6.20
C ILE A 377 -18.02 -4.68 5.32
N GLY A 378 -16.72 -4.85 5.48
CA GLY A 378 -15.97 -5.94 4.86
C GLY A 378 -16.04 -7.20 5.72
N VAL A 379 -16.31 -8.36 5.11
CA VAL A 379 -16.25 -9.66 5.80
C VAL A 379 -15.11 -10.45 5.18
N GLY A 380 -14.06 -10.70 5.96
CA GLY A 380 -12.81 -11.31 5.48
C GLY A 380 -11.86 -10.32 4.80
N ASN A 381 -10.65 -10.79 4.56
CA ASN A 381 -9.58 -10.09 3.82
C ASN A 381 -8.78 -11.17 3.07
N GLU A 382 -8.57 -11.02 1.76
CA GLU A 382 -7.63 -11.86 0.97
C GLU A 382 -7.66 -13.38 1.25
N GLU A 383 -8.84 -14.01 1.31
CA GLU A 383 -8.91 -15.44 1.61
C GLU A 383 -8.49 -16.32 0.42
N ASN A 384 -7.43 -17.11 0.59
CA ASN A 384 -6.94 -18.07 -0.41
C ASN A 384 -7.79 -19.34 -0.55
N LEU A 385 -8.84 -19.49 0.25
CA LEU A 385 -9.78 -20.62 0.21
C LEU A 385 -11.17 -20.10 -0.22
N PRO A 386 -11.37 -19.80 -1.52
CA PRO A 386 -12.51 -19.01 -1.97
C PRO A 386 -13.86 -19.69 -1.72
N LYS A 387 -13.93 -21.03 -1.78
CA LYS A 387 -15.19 -21.76 -1.55
C LYS A 387 -15.58 -21.76 -0.08
N GLU A 388 -14.61 -22.06 0.78
CA GLU A 388 -14.76 -22.09 2.23
C GLU A 388 -15.08 -20.70 2.80
N PHE A 389 -14.41 -19.67 2.26
CA PHE A 389 -14.70 -18.28 2.58
C PHE A 389 -16.11 -17.91 2.15
N PHE A 390 -16.47 -18.15 0.89
CA PHE A 390 -17.76 -17.71 0.36
C PHE A 390 -18.94 -18.35 1.11
N ALA A 391 -18.84 -19.64 1.46
CA ALA A 391 -19.87 -20.32 2.26
C ALA A 391 -20.09 -19.68 3.65
N ARG A 392 -19.05 -19.09 4.25
CA ARG A 392 -19.16 -18.34 5.50
C ARG A 392 -19.67 -16.93 5.26
N PHE A 393 -19.12 -16.24 4.25
CA PHE A 393 -19.58 -14.93 3.81
C PHE A 393 -21.08 -14.88 3.59
N GLU A 394 -21.67 -15.89 2.95
CA GLU A 394 -23.12 -15.97 2.74
C GLU A 394 -23.91 -15.99 4.05
N GLN A 395 -23.40 -16.65 5.09
CA GLN A 395 -24.03 -16.68 6.42
C GLN A 395 -23.94 -15.33 7.13
N PHE A 396 -22.78 -14.66 7.08
CA PHE A 396 -22.64 -13.28 7.57
C PHE A 396 -23.58 -12.33 6.83
N ARG A 397 -23.56 -12.35 5.50
CA ARG A 397 -24.39 -11.50 4.66
C ARG A 397 -25.88 -11.72 4.91
N ALA A 398 -26.32 -12.96 5.04
CA ALA A 398 -27.72 -13.28 5.32
C ALA A 398 -28.15 -12.72 6.69
N ALA A 399 -27.34 -12.92 7.74
CA ALA A 399 -27.63 -12.41 9.08
C ALA A 399 -27.65 -10.87 9.13
N ILE A 400 -26.69 -10.22 8.45
CA ILE A 400 -26.63 -8.74 8.37
C ILE A 400 -27.83 -8.21 7.61
N LYS A 401 -28.13 -8.71 6.40
CA LYS A 401 -29.27 -8.23 5.59
C LYS A 401 -30.61 -8.43 6.30
N ALA A 402 -30.75 -9.47 7.11
CA ALA A 402 -31.97 -9.71 7.89
C ALA A 402 -32.22 -8.62 8.97
N LYS A 403 -31.17 -8.03 9.54
CA LYS A 403 -31.29 -7.05 10.64
C LYS A 403 -31.01 -5.60 10.21
N TYR A 404 -30.14 -5.42 9.23
CA TYR A 404 -29.62 -4.15 8.74
C TYR A 404 -29.57 -4.18 7.19
N PRO A 405 -30.74 -4.16 6.52
CA PRO A 405 -30.82 -4.33 5.06
C PRO A 405 -30.10 -3.25 4.25
N ASP A 406 -29.87 -2.08 4.85
CA ASP A 406 -29.19 -0.93 4.22
C ASP A 406 -27.66 -1.00 4.28
N ILE A 407 -27.07 -2.01 4.95
CA ILE A 407 -25.62 -2.20 5.01
C ILE A 407 -25.14 -2.95 3.77
N THR A 408 -24.20 -2.34 3.03
CA THR A 408 -23.45 -3.01 1.97
C THR A 408 -22.42 -3.94 2.61
N VAL A 409 -22.57 -5.25 2.39
CA VAL A 409 -21.63 -6.27 2.85
C VAL A 409 -20.67 -6.61 1.72
N ILE A 410 -19.40 -6.26 1.92
CA ILE A 410 -18.33 -6.39 0.92
C ILE A 410 -17.64 -7.75 1.09
N SER A 411 -17.55 -8.50 -0.02
CA SER A 411 -16.76 -9.74 -0.14
C SER A 411 -15.38 -9.41 -0.70
N ASN A 412 -14.48 -10.39 -0.86
CA ASN A 412 -13.19 -10.19 -1.54
C ASN A 412 -12.93 -11.21 -2.66
N SER A 413 -11.87 -10.94 -3.44
CA SER A 413 -11.39 -11.78 -4.54
C SER A 413 -10.08 -12.54 -4.25
N GLY A 414 -9.67 -12.68 -2.99
CA GLY A 414 -8.33 -13.18 -2.64
C GLY A 414 -7.22 -12.11 -2.77
N PRO A 415 -5.95 -12.49 -2.59
CA PRO A 415 -4.81 -11.56 -2.52
C PRO A 415 -4.24 -11.08 -3.86
N ASP A 416 -4.61 -11.74 -4.97
CA ASP A 416 -3.95 -11.56 -6.27
C ASP A 416 -4.87 -10.88 -7.29
N ASP A 417 -4.28 -10.29 -8.35
CA ASP A 417 -5.00 -9.62 -9.43
C ASP A 417 -5.53 -10.55 -10.54
N ALA A 418 -5.19 -11.84 -10.46
CA ALA A 418 -5.54 -12.85 -11.45
C ALA A 418 -5.33 -14.27 -10.89
N GLY A 419 -5.69 -15.27 -11.69
CA GLY A 419 -5.44 -16.68 -11.40
C GLY A 419 -6.62 -17.38 -10.73
N THR A 420 -6.46 -18.68 -10.47
CA THR A 420 -7.59 -19.56 -10.10
C THR A 420 -8.36 -19.09 -8.87
N THR A 421 -7.67 -18.58 -7.84
CA THR A 421 -8.31 -18.05 -6.63
C THR A 421 -9.18 -16.83 -6.96
N PHE A 422 -8.60 -15.85 -7.66
CA PHE A 422 -9.28 -14.65 -8.12
C PHE A 422 -10.49 -14.98 -9.00
N ASP A 423 -10.30 -15.83 -10.01
CA ASP A 423 -11.35 -16.23 -10.96
C ASP A 423 -12.51 -16.96 -10.25
N THR A 424 -12.18 -17.86 -9.33
CA THR A 424 -13.19 -18.61 -8.55
C THR A 424 -13.95 -17.67 -7.62
N ALA A 425 -13.25 -16.77 -6.92
CA ALA A 425 -13.88 -15.81 -6.02
C ALA A 425 -14.81 -14.86 -6.80
N TRP A 426 -14.38 -14.32 -7.95
CA TRP A 426 -15.22 -13.49 -8.81
C TRP A 426 -16.41 -14.24 -9.40
N GLN A 427 -16.25 -15.52 -9.76
CA GLN A 427 -17.36 -16.36 -10.17
C GLN A 427 -18.40 -16.47 -9.04
N LEU A 428 -17.98 -16.85 -7.84
CA LEU A 428 -18.86 -17.00 -6.67
C LEU A 428 -19.57 -15.69 -6.33
N ASN A 429 -18.85 -14.56 -6.31
CA ASN A 429 -19.41 -13.25 -6.04
C ASN A 429 -20.48 -12.83 -7.06
N ARG A 430 -20.29 -13.13 -8.35
CA ARG A 430 -21.30 -12.89 -9.40
C ARG A 430 -22.52 -13.78 -9.23
N GLU A 431 -22.32 -15.08 -9.06
CA GLU A 431 -23.40 -16.06 -8.88
C GLU A 431 -24.24 -15.75 -7.64
N GLY A 432 -23.58 -15.41 -6.53
CA GLY A 432 -24.21 -15.01 -5.28
C GLY A 432 -24.75 -13.59 -5.26
N LYS A 433 -24.64 -12.82 -6.36
CA LYS A 433 -25.15 -11.43 -6.51
C LYS A 433 -24.67 -10.53 -5.37
N VAL A 434 -23.36 -10.53 -5.13
CA VAL A 434 -22.73 -9.65 -4.13
C VAL A 434 -22.79 -8.21 -4.62
N ASP A 435 -23.01 -7.27 -3.70
CA ASP A 435 -23.15 -5.86 -4.02
C ASP A 435 -21.79 -5.24 -4.42
N MET A 436 -20.72 -5.64 -3.73
CA MET A 436 -19.37 -5.14 -3.95
C MET A 436 -18.28 -6.16 -3.59
N VAL A 437 -17.18 -6.19 -4.36
CA VAL A 437 -16.04 -7.10 -4.21
C VAL A 437 -14.75 -6.30 -4.02
N ASP A 438 -14.00 -6.62 -2.98
CA ASP A 438 -12.67 -6.08 -2.66
C ASP A 438 -11.58 -6.82 -3.47
N GLU A 439 -10.83 -6.08 -4.28
CA GLU A 439 -9.69 -6.52 -5.09
C GLU A 439 -8.40 -5.86 -4.61
N HIS A 440 -7.27 -6.56 -4.69
CA HIS A 440 -5.98 -6.14 -4.13
C HIS A 440 -4.83 -6.35 -5.12
N TYR A 441 -3.99 -5.34 -5.37
CA TYR A 441 -2.93 -5.37 -6.40
C TYR A 441 -1.58 -4.78 -5.95
N TYR A 442 -0.53 -5.60 -5.94
CA TYR A 442 0.84 -5.12 -5.74
C TYR A 442 1.71 -5.48 -6.94
N ASN A 443 1.79 -4.59 -7.93
CA ASN A 443 2.37 -4.90 -9.25
C ASN A 443 3.44 -3.90 -9.69
N SER A 444 4.19 -4.21 -10.75
CA SER A 444 5.23 -3.30 -11.27
C SER A 444 4.63 -2.05 -11.93
N PRO A 445 5.36 -0.92 -12.02
CA PRO A 445 4.91 0.26 -12.76
C PRO A 445 4.47 -0.06 -14.20
N ASN A 446 5.17 -0.98 -14.88
CA ASN A 446 4.80 -1.40 -16.23
C ASN A 446 3.42 -2.08 -16.27
N TRP A 447 3.09 -2.93 -15.29
CA TRP A 447 1.77 -3.55 -15.21
C TRP A 447 0.66 -2.50 -15.09
N PHE A 448 0.85 -1.44 -14.28
CA PHE A 448 -0.13 -0.36 -14.17
C PHE A 448 -0.34 0.37 -15.50
N LEU A 449 0.76 0.66 -16.23
CA LEU A 449 0.69 1.25 -17.57
C LEU A 449 0.01 0.34 -18.60
N GLN A 450 0.16 -0.98 -18.46
CA GLN A 450 -0.49 -1.98 -19.32
C GLN A 450 -1.95 -2.25 -18.93
N ASN A 451 -2.38 -1.96 -17.70
CA ASN A 451 -3.72 -2.31 -17.18
C ASN A 451 -4.65 -1.12 -17.01
N ASN A 452 -4.36 0.00 -17.68
CA ASN A 452 -5.23 1.17 -17.71
C ASN A 452 -6.68 0.90 -18.15
N ASP A 453 -6.90 -0.15 -18.93
CA ASP A 453 -8.20 -0.57 -19.49
C ASP A 453 -8.87 -1.72 -18.71
N ARG A 454 -8.29 -2.14 -17.57
CA ARG A 454 -8.71 -3.34 -16.84
C ARG A 454 -10.22 -3.39 -16.55
N TYR A 455 -10.79 -2.27 -16.11
CA TYR A 455 -12.21 -2.20 -15.76
C TYR A 455 -13.12 -1.86 -16.93
N ASP A 456 -12.56 -1.50 -18.10
CA ASP A 456 -13.33 -1.11 -19.28
C ASP A 456 -14.20 -2.26 -19.80
N SER A 457 -13.85 -3.52 -19.52
CA SER A 457 -14.62 -4.71 -19.94
C SER A 457 -15.47 -5.35 -18.83
N TYR A 458 -15.42 -4.85 -17.60
CA TYR A 458 -16.19 -5.44 -16.49
C TYR A 458 -17.70 -5.31 -16.73
N ASP A 459 -18.49 -6.26 -16.21
CA ASP A 459 -19.96 -6.20 -16.35
C ASP A 459 -20.55 -5.08 -15.48
N ARG A 460 -21.19 -4.10 -16.12
CA ARG A 460 -21.80 -2.95 -15.43
C ARG A 460 -23.03 -3.32 -14.59
N ASN A 461 -23.62 -4.48 -14.85
CA ASN A 461 -24.76 -5.01 -14.09
C ASN A 461 -24.34 -5.98 -12.97
N GLY A 462 -23.04 -6.32 -12.90
CA GLY A 462 -22.48 -7.19 -11.87
C GLY A 462 -22.16 -6.47 -10.55
N PRO A 463 -21.49 -7.19 -9.62
CA PRO A 463 -20.95 -6.59 -8.40
C PRO A 463 -20.07 -5.37 -8.71
N LYS A 464 -20.12 -4.36 -7.84
CA LYS A 464 -19.22 -3.21 -7.92
C LYS A 464 -17.83 -3.57 -7.38
N VAL A 465 -16.83 -2.80 -7.76
CA VAL A 465 -15.45 -3.01 -7.34
C VAL A 465 -15.08 -2.04 -6.22
N PHE A 466 -14.52 -2.60 -5.15
CA PHE A 466 -13.66 -1.91 -4.22
C PHE A 466 -12.21 -2.34 -4.52
N LEU A 467 -11.34 -1.42 -4.91
CA LEU A 467 -9.90 -1.68 -4.97
C LEU A 467 -9.27 -1.33 -3.61
N GLY A 468 -9.41 -2.22 -2.63
CA GLY A 468 -9.05 -1.95 -1.23
C GLY A 468 -7.57 -1.77 -0.98
N GLU A 469 -6.72 -2.38 -1.81
CA GLU A 469 -5.27 -2.25 -1.71
C GLU A 469 -4.64 -2.18 -3.10
N TYR A 470 -3.84 -1.14 -3.37
CA TYR A 470 -2.95 -1.15 -4.52
C TYR A 470 -1.67 -0.33 -4.32
N ALA A 471 -0.56 -0.80 -4.89
CA ALA A 471 0.68 -0.02 -5.01
C ALA A 471 1.60 -0.57 -6.10
N SER A 472 2.46 0.30 -6.64
CA SER A 472 3.40 -0.05 -7.72
C SER A 472 4.78 -0.51 -7.27
N GLN A 473 4.89 -1.09 -6.07
CA GLN A 473 6.13 -1.67 -5.50
C GLN A 473 7.30 -0.68 -5.28
N GLY A 474 7.08 0.64 -5.35
CA GLY A 474 8.09 1.66 -5.03
C GLY A 474 7.52 3.05 -4.75
N ASN A 475 8.39 3.96 -4.28
CA ASN A 475 8.05 5.37 -4.03
C ASN A 475 8.82 6.38 -4.90
N ALA A 476 9.50 5.93 -5.96
CA ALA A 476 10.12 6.83 -6.94
C ALA A 476 9.06 7.49 -7.81
N TRP A 477 9.41 8.57 -8.51
CA TRP A 477 8.45 9.31 -9.31
C TRP A 477 7.79 8.46 -10.41
N LYS A 478 8.53 7.53 -11.02
CA LYS A 478 7.99 6.55 -11.98
C LYS A 478 6.86 5.68 -11.42
N ASN A 479 6.91 5.36 -10.13
CA ASN A 479 5.84 4.63 -9.42
C ASN A 479 4.57 5.49 -9.35
N GLY A 480 4.71 6.73 -8.87
CA GLY A 480 3.61 7.68 -8.82
C GLY A 480 3.01 7.99 -10.21
N LEU A 481 3.83 8.08 -11.25
CA LEU A 481 3.38 8.26 -12.64
C LEU A 481 2.54 7.10 -13.16
N ALA A 482 3.00 5.87 -12.93
CA ALA A 482 2.30 4.67 -13.36
C ALA A 482 0.96 4.50 -12.65
N GLU A 483 0.94 4.75 -11.33
CA GLU A 483 -0.29 4.77 -10.54
C GLU A 483 -1.24 5.88 -11.00
N ALA A 484 -0.74 7.09 -11.27
CA ALA A 484 -1.54 8.19 -11.80
C ALA A 484 -2.21 7.82 -13.13
N ALA A 485 -1.48 7.14 -14.03
CA ALA A 485 -2.06 6.66 -15.29
C ALA A 485 -3.22 5.70 -14.99
N PHE A 486 -3.01 4.71 -14.12
CA PHE A 486 -4.04 3.74 -13.74
C PHE A 486 -5.26 4.39 -13.07
N MET A 487 -5.05 5.41 -12.23
CA MET A 487 -6.12 6.19 -11.61
C MET A 487 -7.03 6.87 -12.65
N THR A 488 -6.54 7.23 -13.83
CA THR A 488 -7.41 7.71 -14.93
C THR A 488 -8.40 6.64 -15.40
N GLY A 489 -7.98 5.37 -15.39
CA GLY A 489 -8.82 4.20 -15.67
C GLY A 489 -9.84 3.94 -14.57
N LEU A 490 -9.47 4.16 -13.30
CA LEU A 490 -10.39 4.09 -12.18
C LEU A 490 -11.52 5.12 -12.34
N GLU A 491 -11.19 6.39 -12.58
CA GLU A 491 -12.22 7.44 -12.71
C GLU A 491 -13.08 7.22 -13.93
N ARG A 492 -12.49 6.83 -15.07
CA ARG A 492 -13.23 6.53 -16.31
C ARG A 492 -14.29 5.45 -16.08
N ASN A 493 -14.04 4.51 -15.18
CA ASN A 493 -14.94 3.40 -14.83
C ASN A 493 -15.59 3.56 -13.45
N ALA A 494 -15.88 4.81 -13.02
CA ALA A 494 -16.53 5.07 -11.73
C ALA A 494 -17.98 4.51 -11.61
N ASP A 495 -18.54 3.97 -12.70
CA ASP A 495 -19.77 3.18 -12.72
C ASP A 495 -19.57 1.74 -12.22
N VAL A 496 -18.34 1.24 -12.27
CA VAL A 496 -17.91 -0.09 -11.80
C VAL A 496 -17.08 0.03 -10.52
N VAL A 497 -16.00 0.82 -10.53
CA VAL A 497 -15.11 1.03 -9.38
C VAL A 497 -15.68 2.11 -8.50
N LYS A 498 -16.05 1.74 -7.26
CA LYS A 498 -16.75 2.62 -6.32
C LYS A 498 -15.89 3.10 -5.17
N LEU A 499 -14.84 2.36 -4.85
CA LEU A 499 -13.91 2.64 -3.76
C LEU A 499 -12.50 2.22 -4.21
N ALA A 500 -11.47 2.98 -3.86
CA ALA A 500 -10.07 2.67 -4.13
C ALA A 500 -9.16 3.26 -3.04
N SER A 501 -8.19 2.49 -2.55
CA SER A 501 -7.20 2.95 -1.56
C SER A 501 -5.82 2.39 -1.81
N TYR A 502 -4.81 3.29 -1.78
CA TYR A 502 -3.41 2.90 -1.77
C TYR A 502 -3.08 2.17 -0.46
N ALA A 503 -2.20 1.16 -0.51
CA ALA A 503 -1.73 0.44 0.66
C ALA A 503 -0.23 0.06 0.56
N PRO A 504 0.51 -0.02 1.69
CA PRO A 504 0.14 0.45 3.03
C PRO A 504 0.24 1.98 3.20
N LEU A 505 -0.45 2.51 4.21
CA LEU A 505 -0.58 3.96 4.41
C LEU A 505 0.62 4.61 5.11
N LEU A 506 1.14 3.98 6.17
CA LEU A 506 2.14 4.59 7.05
C LEU A 506 3.34 3.66 7.23
N ALA A 507 4.56 4.20 7.16
CA ALA A 507 5.77 3.49 7.60
C ALA A 507 6.70 4.33 8.46
N ASN A 508 7.12 3.74 9.58
CA ASN A 508 8.22 4.27 10.36
C ASN A 508 9.56 3.87 9.75
N GLU A 509 10.43 4.83 9.40
CA GLU A 509 11.71 4.56 8.75
C GLU A 509 12.63 3.63 9.56
N ASP A 510 12.51 3.64 10.89
CA ASP A 510 13.32 2.83 11.81
C ASP A 510 12.78 1.39 11.95
N TYR A 511 11.57 1.10 11.46
CA TYR A 511 10.88 -0.19 11.66
C TYR A 511 9.94 -0.53 10.50
N VAL A 512 10.49 -1.13 9.44
CA VAL A 512 9.77 -1.43 8.20
C VAL A 512 9.70 -2.95 7.96
N GLN A 513 8.49 -3.48 7.83
CA GLN A 513 8.16 -4.86 7.46
C GLN A 513 7.79 -4.97 5.98
N TRP A 514 7.16 -3.93 5.44
CA TRP A 514 6.70 -3.86 4.05
C TRP A 514 7.04 -2.53 3.42
N ARG A 515 7.28 -2.53 2.10
CA ARG A 515 7.48 -1.34 1.26
C ARG A 515 6.77 -1.55 -0.07
N PRO A 516 6.34 -0.49 -0.79
CA PRO A 516 6.41 0.94 -0.47
C PRO A 516 5.26 1.44 0.43
N ASP A 517 5.30 2.69 0.88
CA ASP A 517 4.28 3.28 1.77
C ASP A 517 3.92 4.72 1.38
N MET A 518 2.69 5.15 1.68
CA MET A 518 2.23 6.48 1.26
C MET A 518 2.83 7.62 2.11
N ILE A 519 2.86 7.47 3.43
CA ILE A 519 3.39 8.49 4.35
C ILE A 519 4.49 7.85 5.19
N TRP A 520 5.67 8.46 5.14
CA TRP A 520 6.82 8.03 5.91
C TRP A 520 6.99 8.91 7.14
N PHE A 521 7.51 8.32 8.22
CA PHE A 521 7.72 9.06 9.46
C PHE A 521 8.81 8.46 10.32
N ASN A 522 9.20 9.24 11.31
CA ASN A 522 10.02 8.82 12.44
C ASN A 522 9.50 9.52 13.70
N ASN A 523 10.23 9.44 14.81
CA ASN A 523 9.80 10.08 16.05
C ASN A 523 9.77 11.62 15.99
N ARG A 524 10.36 12.26 14.97
CA ARG A 524 10.53 13.71 14.90
C ARG A 524 9.80 14.43 13.78
N ALA A 525 9.53 13.73 12.69
CA ALA A 525 9.01 14.28 11.45
C ALA A 525 8.17 13.23 10.72
N SER A 526 7.42 13.70 9.72
CA SER A 526 6.74 12.88 8.73
C SER A 526 6.80 13.59 7.37
N TRP A 527 6.91 12.81 6.30
CA TRP A 527 7.00 13.30 4.93
C TRP A 527 6.14 12.47 3.98
N ASN A 528 5.88 13.06 2.81
CA ASN A 528 4.98 12.51 1.81
C ASN A 528 5.83 11.78 0.77
N SER A 529 5.45 10.57 0.36
CA SER A 529 6.07 9.93 -0.80
C SER A 529 5.66 10.62 -2.11
N ALA A 530 6.30 10.27 -3.22
CA ALA A 530 5.85 10.72 -4.55
C ALA A 530 4.40 10.27 -4.84
N ASN A 531 4.05 9.05 -4.39
CA ASN A 531 2.71 8.47 -4.54
C ASN A 531 1.69 9.25 -3.71
N TYR A 532 2.02 9.70 -2.49
CA TYR A 532 1.13 10.56 -1.70
C TYR A 532 0.76 11.83 -2.47
N GLU A 533 1.71 12.48 -3.14
CA GLU A 533 1.43 13.71 -3.89
C GLU A 533 0.50 13.44 -5.08
N VAL A 534 0.64 12.28 -5.74
CA VAL A 534 -0.28 11.81 -6.78
C VAL A 534 -1.68 11.56 -6.22
N GLN A 535 -1.79 10.74 -5.18
CA GLN A 535 -3.07 10.43 -4.52
C GLN A 535 -3.76 11.73 -4.09
N LYS A 536 -3.05 12.61 -3.39
CA LYS A 536 -3.56 13.90 -2.94
C LYS A 536 -4.04 14.78 -4.10
N LEU A 537 -3.34 14.80 -5.23
CA LEU A 537 -3.72 15.61 -6.38
C LEU A 537 -5.02 15.09 -7.01
N PHE A 538 -5.16 13.78 -7.21
CA PHE A 538 -6.39 13.16 -7.70
C PHE A 538 -7.55 13.35 -6.71
N MET A 539 -7.36 12.98 -5.44
CA MET A 539 -8.38 13.04 -4.39
C MET A 539 -8.93 14.44 -4.14
N ASN A 540 -8.10 15.49 -4.29
CA ASN A 540 -8.54 16.87 -4.15
C ASN A 540 -9.17 17.46 -5.44
N ASN A 541 -9.22 16.70 -6.54
CA ASN A 541 -9.70 17.16 -7.84
C ASN A 541 -10.51 16.10 -8.61
N VAL A 542 -11.22 15.19 -7.91
CA VAL A 542 -11.95 14.07 -8.51
C VAL A 542 -13.02 14.56 -9.51
N GLY A 543 -13.85 15.52 -9.13
CA GLY A 543 -15.07 15.88 -9.87
C GLY A 543 -16.21 14.89 -9.57
N ASP A 544 -17.42 15.19 -10.03
CA ASP A 544 -18.64 14.44 -9.69
C ASP A 544 -19.14 13.56 -10.86
N GLN A 545 -18.66 13.84 -12.07
CA GLN A 545 -19.07 13.13 -13.27
C GLN A 545 -17.92 13.02 -14.26
N VAL A 546 -17.74 11.83 -14.81
CA VAL A 546 -16.85 11.60 -15.96
C VAL A 546 -17.43 12.32 -17.17
N VAL A 547 -16.59 13.07 -17.87
CA VAL A 547 -16.90 13.60 -19.19
C VAL A 547 -16.19 12.71 -20.20
N PRO A 548 -16.92 11.95 -21.04
CA PRO A 548 -16.31 11.04 -21.99
C PRO A 548 -15.25 11.75 -22.84
N SER A 549 -14.06 11.16 -22.89
CA SER A 549 -12.93 11.73 -23.60
C SER A 549 -12.05 10.63 -24.17
N LYS A 550 -11.36 10.94 -25.27
CA LYS A 550 -10.44 10.03 -25.96
C LYS A 550 -9.13 10.72 -26.21
N ALA A 551 -8.02 10.01 -26.04
CA ALA A 551 -6.71 10.41 -26.54
C ALA A 551 -6.31 9.52 -27.71
N THR A 552 -5.41 10.02 -28.55
CA THR A 552 -4.68 9.17 -29.50
C THR A 552 -3.87 8.11 -28.76
N THR A 553 -3.80 6.91 -29.32
CA THR A 553 -3.02 5.80 -28.75
C THR A 553 -1.53 6.07 -28.84
N THR A 554 -0.76 5.62 -27.85
CA THR A 554 0.70 5.63 -27.94
C THR A 554 1.13 4.62 -29.01
N PRO A 555 2.03 4.96 -29.96
CA PRO A 555 2.57 3.96 -30.89
C PRO A 555 3.20 2.80 -30.12
N ASN A 556 2.74 1.56 -30.39
CA ASN A 556 3.28 0.36 -29.74
C ASN A 556 4.71 0.12 -30.27
N VAL A 557 5.71 0.33 -29.42
CA VAL A 557 7.11 0.01 -29.70
C VAL A 557 7.44 -1.28 -28.97
N SER A 558 7.21 -2.45 -29.58
CA SER A 558 7.71 -3.71 -29.00
C SER A 558 8.44 -4.57 -30.02
N GLY A 559 9.72 -4.81 -29.75
CA GLY A 559 10.54 -5.84 -30.41
C GLY A 559 10.40 -7.21 -29.73
N PRO A 560 11.08 -8.25 -30.25
CA PRO A 560 11.04 -9.59 -29.66
C PRO A 560 11.59 -9.59 -28.22
N ILE A 561 11.18 -10.58 -27.43
CA ILE A 561 11.83 -10.88 -26.15
C ILE A 561 13.30 -11.20 -26.47
N THR A 562 14.17 -10.49 -25.79
CA THR A 562 15.62 -10.58 -25.95
C THR A 562 16.26 -10.84 -24.60
N GLY A 563 17.28 -11.69 -24.56
CA GLY A 563 18.09 -11.86 -23.37
C GLY A 563 18.82 -13.18 -23.25
N ALA A 564 19.76 -13.20 -22.33
CA ALA A 564 20.46 -14.37 -21.85
C ALA A 564 19.50 -15.31 -21.05
N VAL A 565 20.05 -16.42 -20.56
CA VAL A 565 19.33 -17.38 -19.71
C VAL A 565 19.93 -17.39 -18.30
N GLY A 566 19.18 -17.90 -17.32
CA GLY A 566 19.63 -17.97 -15.94
C GLY A 566 19.06 -19.13 -15.14
N LEU A 567 19.70 -19.42 -14.01
CA LEU A 567 19.28 -20.40 -13.02
C LEU A 567 19.18 -19.69 -11.67
N SER A 568 18.17 -20.00 -10.85
CA SER A 568 17.99 -19.33 -9.55
C SER A 568 17.19 -20.20 -8.60
N THR A 569 17.28 -19.93 -7.30
CA THR A 569 16.45 -20.52 -6.26
C THR A 569 15.87 -19.43 -5.37
N TRP A 570 14.83 -19.78 -4.60
CA TRP A 570 14.28 -18.96 -3.53
C TRP A 570 14.02 -19.84 -2.32
N ALA A 571 14.70 -19.59 -1.20
CA ALA A 571 14.61 -20.39 0.03
C ALA A 571 14.67 -21.91 -0.21
N THR A 572 15.51 -22.33 -1.17
CA THR A 572 15.61 -23.70 -1.68
C THR A 572 17.01 -23.99 -2.21
N SER A 573 17.51 -25.20 -1.94
CA SER A 573 18.68 -25.76 -2.61
C SER A 573 18.24 -26.63 -3.79
N ALA A 574 18.86 -26.43 -4.95
CA ALA A 574 18.58 -27.18 -6.16
C ALA A 574 19.86 -27.42 -6.97
N ALA A 575 19.88 -28.53 -7.70
CA ALA A 575 20.92 -28.84 -8.68
C ALA A 575 20.38 -28.68 -10.09
N TYR A 576 21.20 -28.12 -10.97
CA TYR A 576 20.93 -27.93 -12.38
C TYR A 576 21.93 -28.68 -13.23
N ASP A 577 21.44 -29.17 -14.35
CA ASP A 577 22.19 -30.01 -15.27
C ASP A 577 21.66 -29.85 -16.71
N ASP A 578 22.42 -30.34 -17.69
CA ASP A 578 22.02 -30.42 -19.10
C ASP A 578 21.44 -29.10 -19.67
N VAL A 579 22.06 -27.94 -19.39
CA VAL A 579 21.61 -26.66 -19.95
C VAL A 579 21.96 -26.59 -21.44
N LYS A 580 20.95 -26.38 -22.28
CA LYS A 580 21.13 -26.17 -23.73
C LYS A 580 20.25 -25.04 -24.24
N VAL A 581 20.84 -24.08 -24.92
CA VAL A 581 20.13 -23.02 -25.64
C VAL A 581 20.36 -23.18 -27.12
N THR A 582 19.28 -23.23 -27.90
CA THR A 582 19.31 -23.43 -29.36
C THR A 582 18.55 -22.29 -30.03
N SER A 583 19.11 -21.65 -31.05
CA SER A 583 18.42 -20.63 -31.86
C SER A 583 17.31 -21.25 -32.71
N ALA A 584 16.42 -20.41 -33.25
CA ALA A 584 15.31 -20.83 -34.10
C ALA A 584 15.73 -21.62 -35.36
N ASP A 585 16.94 -21.43 -35.87
CA ASP A 585 17.50 -22.18 -37.00
C ASP A 585 18.17 -23.51 -36.60
N GLY A 586 18.17 -23.84 -35.31
CA GLY A 586 18.73 -25.09 -34.78
C GLY A 586 20.20 -25.01 -34.35
N SER A 587 20.85 -23.84 -34.43
CA SER A 587 22.24 -23.69 -33.97
C SER A 587 22.33 -23.64 -32.45
N THR A 588 23.34 -24.29 -31.86
CA THR A 588 23.57 -24.24 -30.40
C THR A 588 24.17 -22.89 -30.01
N LEU A 589 23.44 -22.11 -29.20
CA LEU A 589 23.89 -20.85 -28.62
C LEU A 589 24.67 -21.06 -27.31
N LEU A 590 24.21 -22.00 -26.48
CA LEU A 590 24.84 -22.38 -25.22
C LEU A 590 24.68 -23.88 -24.98
N GLY A 591 25.69 -24.52 -24.41
CA GLY A 591 25.61 -25.88 -23.88
C GLY A 591 26.50 -26.00 -22.64
N ASP A 592 25.95 -26.54 -21.57
CA ASP A 592 26.66 -26.79 -20.31
C ASP A 592 26.03 -27.97 -19.56
N ASP A 593 26.78 -29.06 -19.42
CA ASP A 593 26.40 -30.26 -18.66
C ASP A 593 27.11 -30.30 -17.29
N PHE A 594 27.82 -29.22 -16.93
CA PHE A 594 28.55 -29.05 -15.67
C PHE A 594 29.51 -30.19 -15.29
N SER A 595 29.92 -31.02 -16.27
CA SER A 595 30.95 -32.04 -16.09
C SER A 595 32.36 -31.44 -15.90
N GLY A 596 32.54 -30.17 -16.29
CA GLY A 596 33.78 -29.39 -16.18
C GLY A 596 33.72 -28.30 -15.09
N ASP A 597 33.79 -27.03 -15.52
CA ASP A 597 33.65 -25.85 -14.66
C ASP A 597 32.39 -25.05 -15.02
N ALA A 598 32.01 -24.07 -14.18
CA ALA A 598 30.86 -23.19 -14.40
C ALA A 598 31.28 -21.79 -14.89
N SER A 599 32.42 -21.66 -15.59
CA SER A 599 32.99 -20.35 -15.98
C SER A 599 32.11 -19.53 -16.93
N LYS A 600 31.16 -20.18 -17.62
CA LYS A 600 30.16 -19.53 -18.48
C LYS A 600 29.08 -18.78 -17.70
N TRP A 601 28.98 -19.00 -16.39
CA TRP A 601 27.92 -18.47 -15.54
C TRP A 601 28.42 -17.35 -14.64
N LYS A 602 27.75 -16.20 -14.73
CA LYS A 602 28.03 -15.03 -13.89
C LYS A 602 27.07 -15.01 -12.71
N HIS A 603 27.62 -14.84 -11.51
CA HIS A 603 26.84 -14.64 -10.30
C HIS A 603 26.31 -13.20 -10.24
N VAL A 604 24.99 -13.04 -10.16
CA VAL A 604 24.32 -11.73 -10.14
C VAL A 604 23.35 -11.57 -8.96
N GLY A 605 23.06 -12.65 -8.24
CA GLY A 605 22.22 -12.68 -7.05
C GLY A 605 22.95 -13.04 -5.75
N GLY A 606 22.20 -13.47 -4.74
CA GLY A 606 22.71 -14.05 -3.50
C GLY A 606 22.97 -15.56 -3.60
N GLY A 607 23.13 -16.23 -2.45
CA GLY A 607 23.29 -17.69 -2.37
C GLY A 607 24.73 -18.18 -2.61
N SER A 608 24.90 -19.50 -2.55
CA SER A 608 26.19 -20.18 -2.69
C SER A 608 26.12 -21.26 -3.76
N TRP A 609 26.90 -21.09 -4.82
CA TRP A 609 26.91 -21.98 -5.98
C TRP A 609 28.23 -22.75 -6.11
N SER A 610 28.14 -24.04 -6.43
CA SER A 610 29.31 -24.89 -6.65
C SER A 610 28.94 -26.08 -7.53
N ILE A 611 29.90 -26.63 -8.26
CA ILE A 611 29.71 -27.91 -8.94
C ILE A 611 29.84 -29.04 -7.92
N GLN A 612 28.86 -29.94 -7.89
CA GLN A 612 28.83 -31.15 -7.06
C GLN A 612 28.31 -32.31 -7.90
N ASP A 613 29.06 -33.41 -7.93
CA ASP A 613 28.69 -34.63 -8.67
C ASP A 613 28.31 -34.38 -10.14
N GLY A 614 29.01 -33.44 -10.79
CA GLY A 614 28.76 -33.05 -12.19
C GLY A 614 27.53 -32.15 -12.40
N GLN A 615 26.92 -31.64 -11.34
CA GLN A 615 25.77 -30.73 -11.42
C GLN A 615 26.12 -29.36 -10.84
N TYR A 616 25.50 -28.29 -11.34
CA TYR A 616 25.66 -26.96 -10.73
C TYR A 616 24.63 -26.74 -9.63
N VAL A 617 25.11 -26.67 -8.40
CA VAL A 617 24.26 -26.73 -7.20
C VAL A 617 24.26 -25.39 -6.49
N GLN A 618 23.06 -24.84 -6.30
CA GLN A 618 22.83 -23.83 -5.29
C GLN A 618 22.62 -24.57 -3.95
N THR A 619 23.47 -24.26 -2.97
CA THR A 619 23.58 -25.02 -1.71
C THR A 619 22.88 -24.38 -0.52
N ASP A 620 22.61 -23.09 -0.58
CA ASP A 620 22.01 -22.35 0.53
C ASP A 620 20.48 -22.37 0.42
N ALA A 621 19.86 -23.27 1.19
CA ALA A 621 18.41 -23.45 1.23
C ALA A 621 17.64 -22.33 1.94
N ALA A 622 18.32 -21.30 2.47
CA ALA A 622 17.68 -20.12 3.04
C ALA A 622 17.83 -18.87 2.17
N ALA A 623 18.78 -18.87 1.21
CA ALA A 623 19.02 -17.73 0.35
C ALA A 623 17.87 -17.46 -0.63
N GLU A 624 17.64 -16.19 -0.91
CA GLU A 624 16.65 -15.68 -1.87
C GLU A 624 17.36 -14.94 -3.01
N ASN A 625 16.69 -14.82 -4.17
CA ASN A 625 17.23 -14.18 -5.38
C ASN A 625 18.65 -14.65 -5.74
N THR A 626 18.86 -15.95 -5.95
CA THR A 626 20.19 -16.54 -6.09
C THR A 626 20.70 -16.60 -7.55
N MET A 627 20.21 -15.72 -8.41
CA MET A 627 20.36 -15.85 -9.86
C MET A 627 21.82 -15.89 -10.33
N VAL A 628 22.10 -16.85 -11.22
CA VAL A 628 23.29 -16.92 -12.08
C VAL A 628 22.84 -16.83 -13.54
N THR A 629 23.63 -16.19 -14.40
CA THR A 629 23.25 -15.94 -15.81
C THR A 629 24.35 -16.37 -16.77
N ALA A 630 23.97 -16.86 -17.95
CA ALA A 630 24.87 -17.22 -19.03
C ALA A 630 24.28 -16.85 -20.40
N GLY A 631 25.13 -16.42 -21.33
CA GLY A 631 24.72 -16.06 -22.70
C GLY A 631 24.72 -14.55 -22.98
N ASP A 632 24.08 -14.17 -24.09
CA ASP A 632 24.08 -12.81 -24.62
C ASP A 632 22.71 -12.14 -24.46
N PRO A 633 22.62 -10.92 -23.87
CA PRO A 633 21.39 -10.14 -23.80
C PRO A 633 20.68 -9.87 -25.14
N ALA A 634 21.37 -10.03 -26.28
CA ALA A 634 20.80 -9.83 -27.60
C ALA A 634 20.10 -11.08 -28.18
N TRP A 635 20.21 -12.25 -27.56
CA TRP A 635 19.56 -13.47 -28.06
C TRP A 635 18.04 -13.32 -28.08
N HIS A 636 17.42 -13.77 -29.16
CA HIS A 636 15.98 -13.83 -29.34
C HIS A 636 15.63 -15.13 -30.08
N ASP A 637 14.34 -15.48 -30.10
CA ASP A 637 13.84 -16.63 -30.85
C ASP A 637 14.64 -17.93 -30.58
N TYR A 638 14.67 -18.39 -29.33
CA TYR A 638 15.46 -19.55 -28.90
C TYR A 638 14.67 -20.56 -28.08
N ASP A 639 15.20 -21.78 -27.98
CA ASP A 639 14.74 -22.85 -27.09
C ASP A 639 15.78 -23.05 -25.98
N LEU A 640 15.35 -22.95 -24.73
CA LEU A 640 16.14 -23.27 -23.54
C LEU A 640 15.65 -24.60 -22.97
N HIS A 641 16.56 -25.56 -22.85
CA HIS A 641 16.39 -26.81 -22.13
C HIS A 641 17.27 -26.80 -20.88
N VAL A 642 16.75 -27.31 -19.76
CA VAL A 642 17.50 -27.53 -18.53
C VAL A 642 16.88 -28.67 -17.72
N LYS A 643 17.73 -29.44 -17.04
CA LYS A 643 17.29 -30.35 -15.97
C LYS A 643 17.50 -29.71 -14.61
N ALA A 644 16.49 -29.81 -13.75
CA ALA A 644 16.58 -29.31 -12.39
C ALA A 644 16.07 -30.34 -11.36
N THR A 645 16.72 -30.39 -10.21
CA THR A 645 16.36 -31.26 -9.08
C THR A 645 16.35 -30.45 -7.79
N LYS A 646 15.19 -30.36 -7.14
CA LYS A 646 15.10 -29.81 -5.78
C LYS A 646 15.84 -30.73 -4.81
N LYS A 647 16.76 -30.21 -3.99
CA LYS A 647 17.52 -30.98 -2.99
C LYS A 647 16.96 -30.80 -1.58
N SER A 648 16.59 -29.58 -1.19
CA SER A 648 15.98 -29.27 0.12
C SER A 648 15.41 -27.84 0.14
N GLY A 649 14.61 -27.49 1.14
CA GLY A 649 14.07 -26.13 1.31
C GLY A 649 12.56 -26.01 1.11
N LYS A 650 12.05 -24.79 1.28
CA LYS A 650 10.60 -24.51 1.35
C LYS A 650 9.94 -24.42 -0.01
N GLU A 651 10.66 -24.00 -1.05
CA GLU A 651 10.13 -23.82 -2.41
C GLU A 651 10.74 -24.83 -3.38
N GLY A 652 10.68 -24.59 -4.69
CA GLY A 652 11.36 -25.36 -5.72
C GLY A 652 12.51 -24.58 -6.37
N PHE A 653 12.51 -24.45 -7.69
CA PHE A 653 13.62 -23.88 -8.43
C PHE A 653 13.12 -22.90 -9.51
N LEU A 654 14.01 -22.05 -10.01
CA LEU A 654 13.69 -21.03 -10.99
C LEU A 654 14.61 -21.11 -12.21
N VAL A 655 13.99 -20.98 -13.38
CA VAL A 655 14.70 -20.92 -14.67
C VAL A 655 14.39 -19.58 -15.32
N ALA A 656 15.42 -18.75 -15.52
CA ALA A 656 15.29 -17.42 -16.09
C ALA A 656 15.58 -17.41 -17.60
N PHE A 657 14.87 -16.54 -18.32
CA PHE A 657 14.98 -16.35 -19.77
C PHE A 657 14.69 -14.89 -20.12
N GLY A 658 15.12 -14.43 -21.29
CA GLY A 658 15.00 -13.02 -21.66
C GLY A 658 15.74 -12.10 -20.68
N VAL A 659 16.84 -12.59 -20.08
CA VAL A 659 17.60 -11.86 -19.07
C VAL A 659 18.46 -10.80 -19.75
N LYS A 660 18.13 -9.53 -19.56
CA LYS A 660 18.94 -8.41 -20.05
C LYS A 660 19.91 -7.94 -18.98
N ASP A 661 19.40 -7.84 -17.76
CA ASP A 661 20.10 -7.42 -16.57
C ASP A 661 19.34 -7.90 -15.31
N THR A 662 19.79 -7.48 -14.13
CA THR A 662 19.20 -7.88 -12.84
C THR A 662 17.85 -7.23 -12.53
N GLY A 663 17.41 -6.24 -13.31
CA GLY A 663 16.11 -5.59 -13.20
C GLY A 663 15.14 -5.98 -14.31
N ASN A 664 15.62 -6.56 -15.41
CA ASN A 664 14.86 -6.84 -16.62
C ASN A 664 15.04 -8.30 -17.08
N TYR A 665 14.09 -9.15 -16.70
CA TYR A 665 14.12 -10.58 -17.01
C TYR A 665 12.74 -11.23 -16.87
N TYR A 666 12.62 -12.46 -17.36
CA TYR A 666 11.53 -13.36 -17.03
C TYR A 666 12.09 -14.54 -16.26
N TRP A 667 11.30 -15.12 -15.37
CA TRP A 667 11.62 -16.44 -14.85
C TRP A 667 10.39 -17.31 -14.70
N TRP A 668 10.62 -18.62 -14.75
CA TRP A 668 9.65 -19.61 -14.38
C TRP A 668 9.94 -20.09 -12.98
N ASN A 669 9.12 -19.65 -12.03
CA ASN A 669 9.15 -20.06 -10.63
C ASN A 669 8.37 -21.36 -10.48
N LEU A 670 9.08 -22.48 -10.30
CA LEU A 670 8.52 -23.81 -10.19
C LEU A 670 8.50 -24.23 -8.72
N GLY A 671 7.31 -24.36 -8.13
CA GLY A 671 7.14 -24.71 -6.72
C GLY A 671 7.39 -23.54 -5.75
N GLY A 672 6.97 -22.33 -6.09
CA GLY A 672 7.00 -21.16 -5.20
C GLY A 672 5.90 -21.19 -4.13
N TRP A 673 5.89 -20.17 -3.26
CA TRP A 673 4.90 -19.97 -2.18
C TRP A 673 4.73 -21.22 -1.31
N ASN A 674 5.82 -21.64 -0.66
CA ASN A 674 5.90 -22.89 0.10
C ASN A 674 5.56 -24.14 -0.74
N ASN A 675 5.99 -24.18 -2.00
CA ASN A 675 5.83 -25.33 -2.90
C ASN A 675 4.38 -25.70 -3.19
N THR A 676 3.52 -24.69 -3.32
CA THR A 676 2.07 -24.88 -3.56
C THR A 676 1.64 -24.47 -4.96
N GLN A 677 2.42 -23.62 -5.64
CA GLN A 677 2.12 -23.18 -7.00
C GLN A 677 3.38 -22.91 -7.83
N SER A 678 3.20 -22.73 -9.12
CA SER A 678 4.23 -22.31 -10.06
C SER A 678 3.74 -21.12 -10.88
N ALA A 679 4.63 -20.19 -11.21
CA ALA A 679 4.28 -18.94 -11.88
C ALA A 679 5.35 -18.50 -12.89
N ILE A 680 4.92 -17.70 -13.86
CA ILE A 680 5.79 -16.87 -14.69
C ILE A 680 5.75 -15.47 -14.15
N GLU A 681 6.92 -14.96 -13.78
CA GLU A 681 7.07 -13.58 -13.32
C GLU A 681 8.00 -12.83 -14.28
N GLN A 682 7.68 -11.57 -14.51
CA GLN A 682 8.46 -10.63 -15.29
C GLN A 682 8.96 -9.52 -14.37
N ALA A 683 10.26 -9.27 -14.39
CA ALA A 683 10.85 -8.08 -13.82
C ALA A 683 11.06 -7.02 -14.91
N VAL A 684 10.60 -5.79 -14.66
CA VAL A 684 10.89 -4.60 -15.48
C VAL A 684 11.36 -3.50 -14.54
N ASP A 685 12.57 -3.01 -14.77
CA ASP A 685 13.26 -2.04 -13.90
C ASP A 685 13.24 -2.42 -12.41
N GLY A 686 13.35 -3.73 -12.13
CA GLY A 686 13.36 -4.31 -10.79
C GLY A 686 11.98 -4.55 -10.16
N GLY A 687 10.90 -3.99 -10.72
CA GLY A 687 9.53 -4.28 -10.30
C GLY A 687 9.06 -5.61 -10.88
N LYS A 688 8.48 -6.50 -10.07
CA LYS A 688 8.02 -7.82 -10.50
C LYS A 688 6.51 -7.82 -10.74
N GLY A 689 6.06 -8.47 -11.80
CA GLY A 689 4.65 -8.77 -12.05
C GLY A 689 4.48 -10.22 -12.47
N THR A 690 3.33 -10.80 -12.14
CA THR A 690 3.02 -12.19 -12.49
C THR A 690 2.23 -12.22 -13.80
N LEU A 691 2.72 -12.97 -14.79
CA LEU A 691 2.05 -13.12 -16.10
C LEU A 691 1.11 -14.33 -16.14
N MET A 692 1.43 -15.37 -15.38
CA MET A 692 0.64 -16.61 -15.33
C MET A 692 0.95 -17.38 -14.05
N THR A 693 -0.06 -17.98 -13.42
CA THR A 693 0.09 -18.87 -12.25
C THR A 693 -0.73 -20.13 -12.41
N LYS A 694 -0.20 -21.27 -11.94
CA LYS A 694 -0.92 -22.54 -11.81
C LYS A 694 -0.58 -23.24 -10.50
N PRO A 695 -1.54 -23.88 -9.82
CA PRO A 695 -1.25 -24.77 -8.69
C PRO A 695 -0.29 -25.89 -9.10
N GLY A 696 0.63 -26.28 -8.20
CA GLY A 696 1.61 -27.33 -8.49
C GLY A 696 2.80 -27.30 -7.53
N SER A 697 3.42 -28.46 -7.34
CA SER A 697 4.55 -28.65 -6.42
C SER A 697 5.70 -29.40 -7.09
N ILE A 698 6.93 -29.12 -6.65
CA ILE A 698 8.14 -29.83 -7.03
C ILE A 698 8.52 -30.84 -5.94
N GLU A 699 8.65 -32.10 -6.33
CA GLU A 699 9.13 -33.18 -5.47
C GLU A 699 10.63 -33.10 -5.22
N THR A 700 11.03 -33.14 -3.95
CA THR A 700 12.44 -33.19 -3.55
C THR A 700 13.09 -34.50 -4.02
N GLY A 701 14.26 -34.41 -4.63
CA GLY A 701 15.06 -35.54 -5.10
C GLY A 701 14.68 -36.05 -6.50
N ARG A 702 13.59 -35.55 -7.09
CA ARG A 702 13.18 -35.88 -8.46
C ARG A 702 13.78 -34.88 -9.45
N ALA A 703 14.35 -35.38 -10.54
CA ALA A 703 14.78 -34.56 -11.66
C ALA A 703 13.59 -34.24 -12.58
N TYR A 704 13.56 -33.02 -13.09
CA TYR A 704 12.55 -32.50 -14.02
C TYR A 704 13.22 -32.02 -15.30
N ASP A 705 12.65 -32.35 -16.45
CA ASP A 705 13.03 -31.78 -17.74
C ASP A 705 12.22 -30.51 -18.00
N ILE A 706 12.89 -29.39 -18.28
CA ILE A 706 12.26 -28.07 -18.41
C ILE A 706 12.63 -27.49 -19.77
N ASP A 707 11.62 -27.19 -20.59
CA ASP A 707 11.81 -26.52 -21.88
C ASP A 707 11.06 -25.19 -21.93
N ILE A 708 11.74 -24.15 -22.38
CA ILE A 708 11.20 -22.81 -22.60
C ILE A 708 11.46 -22.41 -24.05
N LYS A 709 10.40 -22.22 -24.82
CA LYS A 709 10.47 -21.84 -26.24
C LYS A 709 10.03 -20.39 -26.41
N VAL A 710 10.96 -19.52 -26.76
CA VAL A 710 10.71 -18.09 -27.00
C VAL A 710 10.61 -17.84 -28.50
N ARG A 711 9.51 -17.27 -28.98
CA ARG A 711 9.31 -16.87 -30.39
C ARG A 711 8.67 -15.49 -30.47
N GLY A 712 9.44 -14.48 -30.87
CA GLY A 712 9.04 -13.09 -30.77
C GLY A 712 8.70 -12.74 -29.32
N ARG A 713 7.43 -12.51 -29.03
CA ARG A 713 6.89 -12.27 -27.67
C ARG A 713 6.00 -13.41 -27.15
N GLN A 714 5.89 -14.49 -27.92
CA GLN A 714 5.23 -15.73 -27.51
C GLN A 714 6.23 -16.62 -26.78
N VAL A 715 5.81 -17.17 -25.64
CA VAL A 715 6.60 -18.14 -24.87
C VAL A 715 5.74 -19.37 -24.59
N THR A 716 6.28 -20.55 -24.87
CA THR A 716 5.65 -21.85 -24.55
C THR A 716 6.56 -22.64 -23.64
N LEU A 717 5.97 -23.23 -22.60
CA LEU A 717 6.67 -23.83 -21.47
C LEU A 717 6.30 -25.30 -21.36
N TYR A 718 7.29 -26.18 -21.20
CA TYR A 718 7.08 -27.61 -21.01
C TYR A 718 7.79 -28.09 -19.74
N LEU A 719 7.09 -28.92 -18.97
CA LEU A 719 7.63 -29.62 -17.81
C LEU A 719 7.45 -31.12 -18.07
N ASP A 720 8.55 -31.87 -18.07
CA ASP A 720 8.61 -33.30 -18.41
C ASP A 720 7.96 -33.62 -19.78
N GLY A 721 8.24 -32.76 -20.77
CA GLY A 721 7.71 -32.90 -22.13
C GLY A 721 6.21 -32.60 -22.29
N LYS A 722 5.50 -32.25 -21.21
CA LYS A 722 4.10 -31.82 -21.25
C LYS A 722 4.03 -30.30 -21.24
N GLU A 723 3.20 -29.72 -22.12
CA GLU A 723 2.98 -28.28 -22.10
C GLU A 723 2.40 -27.87 -20.74
N TRP A 724 3.16 -27.07 -20.01
CA TRP A 724 2.73 -26.51 -18.75
C TRP A 724 1.91 -25.24 -18.98
N GLY A 725 2.28 -24.41 -19.96
CA GLY A 725 1.55 -23.18 -20.28
C GLY A 725 2.17 -22.41 -21.45
N SER A 726 1.43 -21.40 -21.92
CA SER A 726 1.84 -20.56 -23.04
C SER A 726 1.28 -19.15 -22.86
N PHE A 727 2.11 -18.12 -23.05
CA PHE A 727 1.69 -16.72 -22.93
C PHE A 727 2.32 -15.85 -24.02
N LYS A 728 1.64 -14.75 -24.30
CA LYS A 728 2.13 -13.70 -25.19
C LYS A 728 2.21 -12.41 -24.40
N ASP A 729 3.42 -11.88 -24.23
CA ASP A 729 3.62 -10.60 -23.55
C ASP A 729 3.53 -9.48 -24.59
N ASP A 730 2.38 -9.20 -25.21
CA ASP A 730 2.25 -8.15 -26.25
C ASP A 730 1.37 -6.96 -25.84
N LYS A 731 0.98 -6.89 -24.56
CA LYS A 731 0.15 -5.81 -24.04
C LYS A 731 0.95 -4.50 -24.06
N PRO A 732 0.53 -3.48 -24.84
CA PRO A 732 1.25 -2.22 -24.91
C PRO A 732 1.19 -1.50 -23.57
N ALA A 733 2.32 -0.98 -23.10
CA ALA A 733 2.33 0.02 -22.05
C ALA A 733 1.77 1.32 -22.61
N GLU A 734 0.96 2.02 -21.82
CA GLU A 734 0.25 3.21 -22.28
C GLU A 734 0.62 4.42 -21.41
N PRO A 735 1.78 5.04 -21.69
CA PRO A 735 2.36 6.07 -20.86
C PRO A 735 1.71 7.45 -21.03
N PHE A 736 0.88 7.64 -22.07
CA PHE A 736 0.07 8.84 -22.25
C PHE A 736 -1.40 8.52 -22.00
N ARG A 737 -1.96 9.09 -20.92
CA ARG A 737 -3.34 8.83 -20.49
C ARG A 737 -4.02 10.07 -19.96
N GLN A 738 -5.34 10.05 -20.05
CA GLN A 738 -6.19 11.17 -19.68
C GLN A 738 -7.52 10.70 -19.11
N VAL A 739 -8.08 11.51 -18.22
CA VAL A 739 -9.50 11.48 -17.89
C VAL A 739 -9.98 12.92 -17.72
N VAL A 740 -11.22 13.16 -18.13
CA VAL A 740 -11.86 14.46 -17.96
C VAL A 740 -13.05 14.27 -17.04
N THR A 741 -13.14 15.12 -16.01
CA THR A 741 -14.27 15.11 -15.10
C THR A 741 -14.89 16.50 -15.02
N LYS A 742 -16.14 16.55 -14.55
CA LYS A 742 -16.89 17.76 -14.30
C LYS A 742 -17.18 17.87 -12.81
N ASP A 743 -16.87 19.04 -12.26
CA ASP A 743 -17.29 19.42 -10.92
C ASP A 743 -18.73 19.97 -11.02
N ALA A 744 -19.68 19.29 -10.38
CA ALA A 744 -21.10 19.61 -10.46
C ALA A 744 -21.44 20.90 -9.71
N GLN A 745 -20.70 21.25 -8.67
CA GLN A 745 -20.93 22.46 -7.88
C GLN A 745 -20.53 23.74 -8.63
N THR A 746 -19.39 23.70 -9.33
CA THR A 746 -18.81 24.86 -10.02
C THR A 746 -19.08 24.85 -11.53
N GLY A 747 -19.38 23.68 -12.09
CA GLY A 747 -19.45 23.45 -13.54
C GLY A 747 -18.10 23.28 -14.21
N ASP A 748 -16.97 23.40 -13.48
CA ASP A 748 -15.62 23.33 -14.04
C ASP A 748 -15.35 21.99 -14.73
N LEU A 749 -14.66 22.04 -15.86
CA LEU A 749 -14.05 20.86 -16.48
C LEU A 749 -12.63 20.69 -15.92
N ILE A 750 -12.28 19.48 -15.52
CA ILE A 750 -10.96 19.11 -15.01
C ILE A 750 -10.34 18.12 -15.99
N VAL A 751 -9.41 18.59 -16.82
CA VAL A 751 -8.65 17.72 -17.74
C VAL A 751 -7.41 17.24 -17.00
N LYS A 752 -7.35 15.94 -16.72
CA LYS A 752 -6.24 15.28 -16.02
C LYS A 752 -5.45 14.49 -17.05
N VAL A 753 -4.16 14.78 -17.18
CA VAL A 753 -3.28 14.14 -18.16
C VAL A 753 -2.04 13.64 -17.46
N VAL A 754 -1.67 12.40 -17.80
CA VAL A 754 -0.44 11.74 -17.38
C VAL A 754 0.43 11.55 -18.61
N ASN A 755 1.67 12.02 -18.54
CA ASN A 755 2.71 11.77 -19.51
C ASN A 755 3.88 11.08 -18.80
N ALA A 756 3.87 9.75 -18.78
CA ALA A 756 4.93 8.93 -18.19
C ALA A 756 6.13 8.71 -19.15
N GLN A 757 6.23 9.52 -20.21
CA GLN A 757 7.31 9.44 -21.19
C GLN A 757 8.44 10.41 -20.84
N SER A 758 9.65 10.12 -21.30
CA SER A 758 10.83 10.97 -21.14
C SER A 758 10.84 12.21 -22.05
N THR A 759 9.82 12.39 -22.89
CA THR A 759 9.67 13.53 -23.80
C THR A 759 8.40 14.30 -23.48
N GLU A 760 8.41 15.60 -23.77
CA GLU A 760 7.21 16.42 -23.71
C GLU A 760 6.18 15.93 -24.73
N ALA A 761 4.90 16.01 -24.39
CA ALA A 761 3.79 15.64 -25.26
C ALA A 761 3.03 16.89 -25.69
N ARG A 762 3.23 17.32 -26.95
CA ARG A 762 2.49 18.44 -27.54
C ARG A 762 1.13 17.95 -27.99
N THR A 763 0.07 18.43 -27.35
CA THR A 763 -1.27 17.85 -27.49
C THR A 763 -2.29 18.87 -27.98
N ALA A 764 -3.02 18.52 -29.04
CA ALA A 764 -4.24 19.22 -29.44
C ALA A 764 -5.38 18.81 -28.50
N VAL A 765 -5.99 19.77 -27.81
CA VAL A 765 -7.13 19.54 -26.91
C VAL A 765 -8.38 20.16 -27.54
N ASP A 766 -9.35 19.31 -27.85
CA ASP A 766 -10.68 19.68 -28.36
C ASP A 766 -11.72 19.41 -27.26
N LEU A 767 -12.28 20.49 -26.69
CA LEU A 767 -13.27 20.42 -25.63
C LEU A 767 -14.70 20.16 -26.14
N GLY A 768 -14.87 19.80 -27.41
CA GLY A 768 -16.17 19.41 -27.99
C GLY A 768 -17.18 20.56 -28.01
N GLY A 769 -16.72 21.80 -28.17
CA GLY A 769 -17.57 22.98 -28.19
C GLY A 769 -18.05 23.47 -26.81
N ALA A 770 -17.47 22.98 -25.71
CA ALA A 770 -17.77 23.48 -24.37
C ALA A 770 -17.50 24.99 -24.25
N LYS A 771 -18.44 25.74 -23.67
CA LYS A 771 -18.24 27.17 -23.37
C LYS A 771 -17.38 27.31 -22.14
N VAL A 772 -16.14 27.78 -22.33
CA VAL A 772 -15.13 27.83 -21.28
C VAL A 772 -14.49 29.21 -21.14
N ALA A 773 -13.93 29.47 -19.96
CA ALA A 773 -13.07 30.62 -19.72
C ALA A 773 -11.79 30.52 -20.55
N SER A 774 -11.20 31.66 -20.88
CA SER A 774 -9.97 31.75 -21.68
C SER A 774 -8.69 31.39 -20.91
N THR A 775 -8.83 30.91 -19.68
CA THR A 775 -7.74 30.56 -18.78
C THR A 775 -8.05 29.28 -18.01
N ALA A 776 -7.02 28.45 -17.78
CA ALA A 776 -7.07 27.29 -16.89
C ALA A 776 -6.16 27.53 -15.68
N ARG A 777 -6.59 27.06 -14.50
CA ARG A 777 -5.64 26.82 -13.41
C ARG A 777 -4.93 25.51 -13.72
N VAL A 778 -3.60 25.52 -13.67
CA VAL A 778 -2.78 24.34 -13.92
C VAL A 778 -2.13 23.91 -12.62
N THR A 779 -2.16 22.61 -12.32
CA THR A 779 -1.33 22.01 -11.27
C THR A 779 -0.56 20.84 -11.89
N THR A 780 0.76 20.86 -11.75
CA THR A 780 1.65 19.84 -12.35
C THR A 780 2.55 19.25 -11.28
N LEU A 781 2.66 17.92 -11.28
CA LEU A 781 3.75 17.17 -10.66
C LEU A 781 4.69 16.73 -11.79
N ALA A 782 5.97 17.05 -11.70
CA ALA A 782 6.99 16.62 -12.65
C ALA A 782 8.36 16.57 -11.95
N ALA A 783 9.13 15.51 -12.21
CA ALA A 783 10.46 15.28 -11.69
C ALA A 783 11.19 14.25 -12.56
N ASP A 784 12.46 13.97 -12.25
CA ASP A 784 13.17 12.82 -12.80
C ASP A 784 12.50 11.51 -12.37
N GLN A 785 12.49 10.49 -13.23
CA GLN A 785 11.76 9.22 -12.98
C GLN A 785 12.18 8.51 -11.69
N ASP A 786 13.45 8.61 -11.32
CA ASP A 786 13.99 7.98 -10.11
C ASP A 786 13.98 8.91 -8.88
N ALA A 787 13.40 10.10 -8.98
CA ALA A 787 13.30 11.02 -7.85
C ALA A 787 12.43 10.44 -6.73
N VAL A 788 12.89 10.55 -5.48
CA VAL A 788 12.19 10.05 -4.29
C VAL A 788 12.08 11.19 -3.28
N ASN A 789 10.91 11.37 -2.69
CA ASN A 789 10.74 12.29 -1.56
C ASN A 789 11.26 11.65 -0.26
N THR A 790 12.04 12.42 0.49
CA THR A 790 12.64 12.07 1.79
C THR A 790 12.20 13.06 2.87
N GLU A 791 12.69 12.91 4.10
CA GLU A 791 12.43 13.90 5.16
C GLU A 791 12.90 15.32 4.78
N THR A 792 14.03 15.45 4.07
CA THR A 792 14.70 16.74 3.84
C THR A 792 14.71 17.20 2.39
N ASP A 793 14.34 16.33 1.46
CA ASP A 793 14.30 16.63 0.03
C ASP A 793 13.00 16.12 -0.59
N THR A 794 12.24 17.00 -1.22
CA THR A 794 10.92 16.71 -1.80
C THR A 794 10.87 17.13 -3.28
N PRO A 795 11.68 16.50 -4.16
CA PRO A 795 11.76 16.85 -5.58
C PRO A 795 10.43 16.67 -6.31
N VAL A 796 9.56 15.76 -5.83
CA VAL A 796 8.20 15.59 -6.34
C VAL A 796 7.25 16.43 -5.49
N SER A 797 6.86 17.60 -6.01
CA SER A 797 5.91 18.49 -5.34
C SER A 797 5.04 19.24 -6.35
N PRO A 798 3.77 19.57 -6.02
CA PRO A 798 2.85 20.17 -6.97
C PRO A 798 3.18 21.64 -7.24
N VAL A 799 3.33 21.98 -8.52
CA VAL A 799 3.54 23.36 -8.98
C VAL A 799 2.23 23.89 -9.57
N SER A 800 1.73 25.02 -9.06
CA SER A 800 0.54 25.70 -9.60
C SER A 800 0.93 26.83 -10.54
N SER A 801 0.24 26.94 -11.67
CA SER A 801 0.37 28.05 -12.63
C SER A 801 -0.97 28.39 -13.28
N THR A 802 -0.99 29.34 -14.22
CA THR A 802 -2.17 29.70 -15.01
C THR A 802 -1.83 29.64 -16.48
N PHE A 803 -2.58 28.84 -17.23
CA PHE A 803 -2.49 28.80 -18.68
C PHE A 803 -3.49 29.78 -19.29
N ARG A 804 -3.04 30.60 -20.24
CA ARG A 804 -3.85 31.56 -21.01
C ARG A 804 -3.93 31.07 -22.45
N GLY A 805 -5.08 31.24 -23.09
CA GLY A 805 -5.30 30.73 -24.45
C GLY A 805 -6.14 29.45 -24.48
N VAL A 806 -6.86 29.15 -23.40
CA VAL A 806 -7.93 28.14 -23.46
C VAL A 806 -9.01 28.64 -24.40
N ALA A 807 -9.39 27.78 -25.34
CA ALA A 807 -10.53 27.95 -26.23
C ALA A 807 -11.28 26.63 -26.31
N ASP A 808 -12.29 26.53 -27.17
CA ASP A 808 -12.92 25.25 -27.49
C ASP A 808 -11.91 24.25 -28.07
N LYS A 809 -10.92 24.76 -28.83
CA LYS A 809 -9.76 24.00 -29.31
C LYS A 809 -8.47 24.76 -29.01
N PHE A 810 -7.50 24.11 -28.39
CA PHE A 810 -6.22 24.71 -28.07
C PHE A 810 -5.11 23.66 -28.03
N THR A 811 -3.86 24.10 -28.06
CA THR A 811 -2.69 23.22 -27.87
C THR A 811 -2.11 23.43 -26.48
N TYR A 812 -1.70 22.34 -25.83
CA TYR A 812 -0.97 22.37 -24.57
C TYR A 812 0.19 21.36 -24.63
N THR A 813 1.36 21.77 -24.16
CA THR A 813 2.53 20.88 -24.05
C THR A 813 2.60 20.32 -22.62
N PHE A 814 2.34 19.04 -22.49
CA PHE A 814 2.47 18.34 -21.21
C PHE A 814 3.95 17.96 -20.99
N PRO A 815 4.59 18.38 -19.88
CA PRO A 815 6.00 18.08 -19.65
C PRO A 815 6.29 16.57 -19.66
N ALA A 816 7.53 16.20 -19.96
CA ALA A 816 8.02 14.83 -19.75
C ALA A 816 7.81 14.41 -18.29
N ASN A 817 7.56 13.12 -18.04
CA ASN A 817 7.41 12.53 -16.71
C ASN A 817 6.51 13.38 -15.81
N SER A 818 5.27 13.64 -16.24
CA SER A 818 4.39 14.57 -15.52
C SER A 818 2.95 14.08 -15.34
N VAL A 819 2.32 14.58 -14.27
CA VAL A 819 0.88 14.54 -14.04
C VAL A 819 0.38 15.99 -14.01
N THR A 820 -0.53 16.34 -14.90
CA THR A 820 -1.02 17.72 -15.07
C THR A 820 -2.54 17.78 -15.00
N PHE A 821 -3.05 18.68 -14.17
CA PHE A 821 -4.47 18.98 -14.00
C PHE A 821 -4.75 20.37 -14.54
N LEU A 822 -5.54 20.47 -15.61
CA LEU A 822 -6.08 21.72 -16.15
C LEU A 822 -7.52 21.88 -15.66
N ARG A 823 -7.73 22.75 -14.67
CA ARG A 823 -9.07 23.11 -14.20
C ARG A 823 -9.57 24.34 -14.96
N ILE A 824 -10.58 24.13 -15.78
CA ILE A 824 -11.13 25.08 -16.75
C ILE A 824 -12.55 25.46 -16.33
N LYS A 825 -12.78 26.74 -16.06
CA LYS A 825 -14.12 27.23 -15.68
C LYS A 825 -15.07 27.21 -16.87
N GLN A 826 -16.29 26.70 -16.68
CA GLN A 826 -17.35 26.86 -17.67
C GLN A 826 -17.90 28.31 -17.66
N ARG A 827 -18.41 28.76 -18.81
CA ARG A 827 -18.99 30.10 -19.02
C ARG A 827 -20.49 30.07 -19.23
#